data_AF-A0A1E9B658-F1
#
_entry.id   AF-A0A1E9B658-F1
#
_cell.length_a   1.000
_cell.length_b   1.000
_cell.length_c   1.000
_cell.angle_alpha   90.00
_cell.angle_beta   90.00
_cell.angle_gamma   90.00
#
_symmetry.space_group_name_H-M   'P 1'
#
loop_
_entity.id
_entity.type
_entity.pdbx_description
1 polymer ?
#
loop_
_entity_poly.entity_id
_entity_poly.type
_entity_poly.pdbx_seq_one_letter_code
_entity_poly.pdbx_strand_id
1 'polypeptide(L)'
;MTEQFLNIPFVSYFLTTNNHDNPNFIERDTFSYRFNRNIVTHTQSRYLVAHIPKSFEELVLPWPLSSFVEEPNYITEYINIELLIKNTEGIIDLIKQTPLGCVFIPEELKDHPIIEQIQETTLPVIFLTDGVEIPFSKLQLIVEKNSINASQILDNKVTISDKTKIEPISIPQKRFLRPLEIAINRNRGLYLSIFENGQEPKPFDNLTTEEKLVAEEQAISDLKYYLKLLIAEKYIIYLAKHEKGIDSLIEIIRKWDDSIDTADLDFDILEKYFLNLSDYFFKRFDEISYRTDMVFVLPMVNKTSVDLVNREFQLRLSKSVLRQIYDFSGYYGIGDSKDIEKMLSIISDRVLENLILDSLSLNFTLDTKSPYVRLPNLPSKDITLWYSHMFKNIMKNSNLSEIEKFNNNFHKISEKLKLSLDDGFIDIIVKHGKHIKFITDAPIEWVKYKDTPLGLIKSISRLPIIPGNMLLNSAKHNLITKIPKANASFLVINSLNVSDGLYNIGKKLGELLKEYFPNYCVNYYEVRNKTDFIRTMNENPSTFFIYYGHGSMPEMSRNQPYQIGKLHIGDDEIDMIELSNTLEVVPVITMLGACQTQVLDSHYLNIGNMFLGLGSQSVLATYFPVDGLYTFSLIESIFRHLKNFLADQSPDYIKNWSDIILQARRTHYIIEPVNTIIEYLDKKGVKCHIDPIVLGEFVMKYCIECSLKNNTEYLSIMEQSVIYRNKAYQEFFKNFPESIRILVDYIFKHNYVFPESLLFTSLGSPEKIKFV
;
A
#
# COMPACT_ATOMS: atom_id res chain seq x y z
N MET A 1 1.16 5.56 -34.22
CA MET A 1 -0.22 5.25 -33.81
C MET A 1 -0.96 6.56 -33.61
N THR A 2 -2.22 6.65 -34.02
CA THR A 2 -3.07 7.80 -33.68
C THR A 2 -3.42 7.72 -32.18
N GLU A 3 -3.46 8.86 -31.48
CA GLU A 3 -3.81 8.95 -30.04
C GLU A 3 -5.14 8.26 -29.69
N GLN A 4 -6.01 8.09 -30.69
CA GLN A 4 -7.35 7.51 -30.55
C GLN A 4 -7.38 6.06 -30.02
N PHE A 5 -6.33 5.26 -30.23
CA PHE A 5 -6.32 3.84 -29.82
C PHE A 5 -5.63 3.57 -28.47
N LEU A 6 -4.98 4.59 -27.89
CA LEU A 6 -4.18 4.43 -26.65
C LEU A 6 -5.04 4.12 -25.41
N ASN A 7 -6.33 4.48 -25.46
CA ASN A 7 -7.26 4.39 -24.34
C ASN A 7 -8.11 3.11 -24.31
N ILE A 8 -7.90 2.12 -25.18
CA ILE A 8 -8.69 0.87 -25.16
C ILE A 8 -8.18 -0.07 -24.05
N PRO A 9 -8.97 -0.36 -22.99
CA PRO A 9 -8.52 -1.18 -21.89
C PRO A 9 -8.58 -2.68 -22.20
N PHE A 10 -7.66 -3.45 -21.63
CA PHE A 10 -7.83 -4.89 -21.46
C PHE A 10 -8.73 -5.16 -20.25
N VAL A 11 -9.90 -5.76 -20.44
CA VAL A 11 -10.83 -6.02 -19.33
C VAL A 11 -10.96 -7.53 -19.05
N SER A 12 -10.57 -7.93 -17.86
CA SER A 12 -10.73 -9.31 -17.39
C SER A 12 -11.93 -9.40 -16.46
N TYR A 13 -12.95 -10.15 -16.88
CA TYR A 13 -14.17 -10.40 -16.12
C TYR A 13 -14.05 -11.73 -15.36
N PHE A 14 -14.30 -11.70 -14.05
CA PHE A 14 -14.26 -12.83 -13.14
C PHE A 14 -15.66 -13.04 -12.57
N LEU A 15 -16.42 -13.97 -13.16
CA LEU A 15 -17.76 -14.27 -12.65
C LEU A 15 -17.63 -15.06 -11.34
N THR A 16 -18.33 -14.63 -10.31
CA THR A 16 -18.33 -15.33 -9.01
C THR A 16 -19.72 -15.85 -8.71
N THR A 17 -19.79 -17.02 -8.08
CA THR A 17 -21.06 -17.58 -7.62
C THR A 17 -21.56 -16.86 -6.38
N ASN A 18 -22.80 -17.15 -5.97
CA ASN A 18 -23.30 -16.70 -4.69
C ASN A 18 -23.19 -17.84 -3.67
N ASN A 19 -22.46 -17.62 -2.59
CA ASN A 19 -22.40 -18.51 -1.44
C ASN A 19 -22.85 -17.84 -0.13
N HIS A 20 -23.47 -16.65 -0.20
CA HIS A 20 -23.93 -15.91 0.99
C HIS A 20 -24.91 -16.72 1.84
N ASP A 21 -25.75 -17.53 1.20
CA ASP A 21 -26.74 -18.40 1.86
C ASP A 21 -26.13 -19.70 2.41
N ASN A 22 -24.85 -19.99 2.16
CA ASN A 22 -24.20 -21.16 2.74
C ASN A 22 -24.07 -20.94 4.27
N PRO A 23 -24.75 -21.74 5.11
CA PRO A 23 -24.68 -21.58 6.56
C PRO A 23 -23.31 -21.99 7.12
N ASN A 24 -22.54 -22.78 6.37
CA ASN A 24 -21.20 -23.19 6.76
C ASN A 24 -20.17 -22.11 6.37
N PHE A 25 -19.79 -21.28 7.35
CA PHE A 25 -18.84 -20.20 7.09
C PHE A 25 -17.46 -20.70 6.63
N ILE A 26 -17.04 -21.92 7.01
CA ILE A 26 -15.74 -22.48 6.58
C ILE A 26 -15.77 -22.76 5.08
N GLU A 27 -16.93 -23.14 4.54
CA GLU A 27 -17.14 -23.30 3.09
C GLU A 27 -17.34 -21.96 2.38
N ARG A 28 -17.77 -20.92 3.10
CA ARG A 28 -18.02 -19.59 2.54
C ARG A 28 -16.78 -18.69 2.50
N ASP A 29 -16.01 -18.67 3.59
CA ASP A 29 -14.91 -17.74 3.84
C ASP A 29 -13.66 -18.47 4.35
N THR A 30 -12.49 -17.85 4.19
CA THR A 30 -11.24 -18.28 4.84
C THR A 30 -11.18 -17.82 6.29
N PHE A 31 -10.29 -18.41 7.09
CA PHE A 31 -10.29 -18.27 8.54
C PHE A 31 -9.49 -17.06 9.06
N SER A 32 -8.27 -16.82 8.61
CA SER A 32 -7.35 -15.86 9.28
C SER A 32 -7.49 -14.42 8.78
N TYR A 33 -7.57 -14.25 7.46
CA TYR A 33 -7.70 -12.99 6.74
C TYR A 33 -9.11 -12.78 6.15
N ARG A 34 -9.97 -13.82 6.16
CA ARG A 34 -11.39 -13.77 5.74
C ARG A 34 -11.60 -13.23 4.34
N PHE A 35 -11.00 -13.91 3.37
CA PHE A 35 -11.39 -13.79 1.97
C PHE A 35 -12.61 -14.68 1.70
N ASN A 36 -13.53 -14.22 0.85
CA ASN A 36 -14.62 -15.06 0.37
C ASN A 36 -14.05 -16.17 -0.55
N ARG A 37 -14.51 -17.41 -0.40
CA ARG A 37 -14.01 -18.55 -1.20
C ARG A 37 -14.28 -18.41 -2.70
N ASN A 38 -15.28 -17.66 -3.10
CA ASN A 38 -15.55 -17.42 -4.52
C ASN A 38 -14.50 -16.50 -5.16
N ILE A 39 -13.75 -15.72 -4.35
CA ILE A 39 -12.58 -14.97 -4.82
C ILE A 39 -11.38 -15.91 -4.96
N VAL A 40 -11.29 -16.96 -4.13
CA VAL A 40 -10.21 -17.96 -4.14
C VAL A 40 -10.15 -18.71 -5.47
N THR A 41 -11.29 -19.14 -6.00
CA THR A 41 -11.39 -19.94 -7.23
C THR A 41 -10.74 -19.25 -8.44
N HIS A 42 -10.64 -17.91 -8.40
CA HIS A 42 -10.02 -17.10 -9.46
C HIS A 42 -8.50 -16.87 -9.29
N THR A 43 -7.84 -17.55 -8.36
CA THR A 43 -6.39 -17.39 -8.12
C THR A 43 -5.57 -17.71 -9.37
N GLN A 44 -5.86 -18.82 -10.05
CA GLN A 44 -5.16 -19.19 -11.29
C GLN A 44 -5.47 -18.22 -12.44
N SER A 45 -6.73 -17.82 -12.58
CA SER A 45 -7.16 -16.83 -13.58
C SER A 45 -6.40 -15.52 -13.45
N ARG A 46 -6.19 -15.03 -12.21
CA ARG A 46 -5.38 -13.84 -11.92
C ARG A 46 -3.93 -14.01 -12.35
N TYR A 47 -3.31 -15.15 -12.06
CA TYR A 47 -1.95 -15.44 -12.51
C TYR A 47 -1.86 -15.44 -14.04
N LEU A 48 -2.80 -16.10 -14.72
CA LEU A 48 -2.81 -16.16 -16.18
C LEU A 48 -2.87 -14.76 -16.80
N VAL A 49 -3.83 -13.93 -16.38
CA VAL A 49 -3.95 -12.58 -16.94
C VAL A 49 -2.75 -11.70 -16.61
N ALA A 50 -2.04 -11.96 -15.50
CA ALA A 50 -0.82 -11.22 -15.15
C ALA A 50 0.31 -11.38 -16.19
N HIS A 51 0.23 -12.37 -17.08
CA HIS A 51 1.23 -12.65 -18.11
C HIS A 51 0.83 -12.13 -19.50
N ILE A 52 -0.31 -11.45 -19.61
CA ILE A 52 -0.81 -10.86 -20.88
C ILE A 52 -0.45 -9.37 -20.90
N PRO A 53 -0.23 -8.74 -22.08
CA PRO A 53 -0.11 -7.28 -22.21
C PRO A 53 -1.23 -6.53 -21.47
N LYS A 54 -0.89 -5.39 -20.88
CA LYS A 54 -1.73 -4.60 -19.96
C LYS A 54 -2.14 -3.25 -20.52
N SER A 55 -1.70 -2.95 -21.73
CA SER A 55 -2.18 -1.84 -22.53
C SER A 55 -2.04 -2.19 -24.01
N PHE A 56 -2.76 -1.46 -24.84
CA PHE A 56 -2.63 -1.57 -26.28
C PHE A 56 -1.22 -1.19 -26.77
N GLU A 57 -0.58 -0.21 -26.14
CA GLU A 57 0.81 0.19 -26.42
C GLU A 57 1.80 -0.94 -26.14
N GLU A 58 1.68 -1.60 -24.99
CA GLU A 58 2.55 -2.72 -24.63
C GLU A 58 2.44 -3.86 -25.63
N LEU A 59 1.24 -4.09 -26.18
CA LEU A 59 1.01 -5.12 -27.19
C LEU A 59 1.72 -4.83 -28.52
N VAL A 60 1.71 -3.59 -28.98
CA VAL A 60 2.09 -3.26 -30.36
C VAL A 60 3.54 -2.80 -30.49
N LEU A 61 4.13 -2.27 -29.42
CA LEU A 61 5.53 -1.86 -29.41
C LEU A 61 6.48 -3.08 -29.34
N PRO A 62 7.64 -3.04 -30.03
CA PRO A 62 8.68 -4.03 -29.83
C PRO A 62 9.37 -3.82 -28.48
N TRP A 63 10.10 -4.81 -27.99
CA TRP A 63 11.03 -4.59 -26.88
C TRP A 63 12.26 -3.81 -27.37
N PRO A 64 12.88 -2.92 -26.57
CA PRO A 64 12.55 -2.57 -25.18
C PRO A 64 11.44 -1.52 -25.04
N LEU A 65 10.90 -0.97 -26.13
CA LEU A 65 9.88 0.09 -26.08
C LEU A 65 8.61 -0.34 -25.34
N SER A 66 8.15 -1.58 -25.51
CA SER A 66 7.04 -2.14 -24.72
C SER A 66 7.37 -2.22 -23.22
N SER A 67 8.65 -2.37 -22.86
CA SER A 67 9.10 -2.31 -21.49
C SER A 67 9.07 -0.89 -20.91
N PHE A 68 9.08 0.13 -21.77
CA PHE A 68 9.04 1.53 -21.36
C PHE A 68 7.65 2.04 -20.97
N VAL A 69 6.60 1.36 -21.44
CA VAL A 69 5.20 1.67 -21.13
C VAL A 69 4.94 1.45 -19.64
N GLU A 70 4.51 2.51 -18.96
CA GLU A 70 4.21 2.55 -17.52
C GLU A 70 2.77 3.04 -17.24
N GLU A 71 1.97 3.28 -18.28
CA GLU A 71 0.57 3.71 -18.12
C GLU A 71 -0.38 2.49 -18.00
N PRO A 72 -1.13 2.35 -16.89
CA PRO A 72 -2.10 1.27 -16.74
C PRO A 72 -3.28 1.47 -17.67
N ASN A 73 -3.58 0.46 -18.50
CA ASN A 73 -4.83 0.41 -19.25
C ASN A 73 -5.44 -0.99 -19.24
N TYR A 74 -5.64 -1.52 -18.04
CA TYR A 74 -6.33 -2.78 -17.80
C TYR A 74 -7.29 -2.66 -16.62
N ILE A 75 -8.34 -3.47 -16.64
CA ILE A 75 -9.39 -3.50 -15.64
C ILE A 75 -9.65 -4.95 -15.25
N THR A 76 -9.84 -5.20 -13.97
CA THR A 76 -10.27 -6.51 -13.43
C THR A 76 -11.61 -6.31 -12.75
N GLU A 77 -12.65 -6.94 -13.29
CA GLU A 77 -14.02 -6.84 -12.80
C GLU A 77 -14.49 -8.16 -12.20
N TYR A 78 -14.95 -8.12 -10.95
CA TYR A 78 -15.61 -9.25 -10.31
C TYR A 78 -17.11 -9.05 -10.40
N ILE A 79 -17.80 -10.00 -11.02
CA ILE A 79 -19.25 -9.92 -11.25
C ILE A 79 -19.91 -11.09 -10.53
N ASN A 80 -20.65 -10.80 -9.47
CA ASN A 80 -21.49 -11.80 -8.83
C ASN A 80 -22.66 -12.18 -9.74
N ILE A 81 -22.96 -13.48 -9.83
CA ILE A 81 -24.05 -14.01 -10.65
C ILE A 81 -25.41 -13.34 -10.35
N GLU A 82 -25.69 -12.97 -9.09
CA GLU A 82 -26.93 -12.27 -8.75
C GLU A 82 -26.98 -10.84 -9.30
N LEU A 83 -25.85 -10.13 -9.27
CA LEU A 83 -25.75 -8.79 -9.86
C LEU A 83 -25.92 -8.85 -11.37
N LEU A 84 -25.34 -9.88 -12.00
CA LEU A 84 -25.52 -10.16 -13.41
C LEU A 84 -26.99 -10.43 -13.74
N ILE A 85 -27.69 -11.26 -12.96
CA ILE A 85 -29.12 -11.54 -13.16
C ILE A 85 -29.96 -10.27 -12.99
N LYS A 86 -29.72 -9.48 -11.93
CA LYS A 86 -30.48 -8.25 -11.64
C LYS A 86 -30.29 -7.17 -12.71
N ASN A 87 -29.11 -7.09 -13.34
CA ASN A 87 -28.75 -6.06 -14.32
C ASN A 87 -28.28 -6.69 -15.64
N THR A 88 -29.02 -7.68 -16.12
CA THR A 88 -28.63 -8.58 -17.22
C THR A 88 -28.22 -7.79 -18.48
N GLU A 89 -29.11 -6.96 -19.02
CA GLU A 89 -28.86 -6.24 -20.27
C GLU A 89 -27.64 -5.32 -20.16
N GLY A 90 -27.58 -4.47 -19.12
CA GLY A 90 -26.49 -3.50 -18.96
C GLY A 90 -25.10 -4.13 -18.80
N ILE A 91 -24.98 -5.23 -18.05
CA ILE A 91 -23.68 -5.89 -17.82
C ILE A 91 -23.27 -6.75 -19.02
N ILE A 92 -24.21 -7.49 -19.63
CA ILE A 92 -23.91 -8.31 -20.80
C ILE A 92 -23.52 -7.43 -21.99
N ASP A 93 -24.22 -6.32 -22.21
CA ASP A 93 -23.89 -5.37 -23.27
C ASP A 93 -22.48 -4.80 -23.06
N LEU A 94 -22.11 -4.48 -21.83
CA LEU A 94 -20.75 -4.04 -21.50
C LEU A 94 -19.70 -5.11 -21.83
N ILE A 95 -19.95 -6.38 -21.48
CA ILE A 95 -19.05 -7.50 -21.80
C ILE A 95 -18.94 -7.71 -23.32
N LYS A 96 -20.05 -7.60 -24.05
CA LYS A 96 -20.09 -7.77 -25.52
C LYS A 96 -19.40 -6.63 -26.27
N GLN A 97 -19.49 -5.41 -25.74
CA GLN A 97 -18.83 -4.22 -26.31
C GLN A 97 -17.34 -4.15 -25.98
N THR A 98 -16.86 -4.94 -25.02
CA THR A 98 -15.46 -4.95 -24.63
C THR A 98 -14.61 -5.60 -25.71
N PRO A 99 -13.62 -4.88 -26.27
CA PRO A 99 -12.88 -5.38 -27.43
C PRO A 99 -11.75 -6.35 -27.06
N LEU A 100 -11.11 -6.17 -25.91
CA LEU A 100 -9.90 -6.89 -25.50
C LEU A 100 -10.03 -7.35 -24.04
N GLY A 101 -9.56 -8.56 -23.77
CA GLY A 101 -9.60 -9.16 -22.45
C GLY A 101 -10.05 -10.62 -22.45
N CYS A 102 -10.78 -11.01 -21.41
CA CYS A 102 -11.24 -12.40 -21.22
C CYS A 102 -12.35 -12.48 -20.17
N VAL A 103 -13.14 -13.54 -20.24
CA VAL A 103 -14.18 -13.87 -19.25
C VAL A 103 -13.87 -15.21 -18.60
N PHE A 104 -13.77 -15.23 -17.28
CA PHE A 104 -13.60 -16.45 -16.50
C PHE A 104 -14.88 -16.79 -15.75
N ILE A 105 -15.32 -18.05 -15.87
CA ILE A 105 -16.61 -18.52 -15.35
C ILE A 105 -16.38 -19.80 -14.55
N PRO A 106 -16.81 -19.89 -13.27
CA PRO A 106 -16.83 -21.15 -12.53
C PRO A 106 -17.60 -22.23 -13.30
N GLU A 107 -17.08 -23.47 -13.36
CA GLU A 107 -17.68 -24.58 -14.12
C GLU A 107 -19.13 -24.85 -13.68
N GLU A 108 -19.44 -24.63 -12.40
CA GLU A 108 -20.79 -24.77 -11.83
C GLU A 108 -21.83 -23.80 -12.44
N LEU A 109 -21.40 -22.71 -13.07
CA LEU A 109 -22.29 -21.78 -13.78
C LEU A 109 -22.45 -22.08 -15.26
N LYS A 110 -21.75 -23.08 -15.80
CA LYS A 110 -21.66 -23.33 -17.25
C LYS A 110 -23.00 -23.49 -17.95
N ASP A 111 -23.93 -24.19 -17.30
CA ASP A 111 -25.26 -24.48 -17.84
C ASP A 111 -26.32 -23.43 -17.43
N HIS A 112 -25.91 -22.32 -16.80
CA HIS A 112 -26.84 -21.28 -16.39
C HIS A 112 -27.28 -20.45 -17.63
N PRO A 113 -28.59 -20.18 -17.85
CA PRO A 113 -29.09 -19.58 -19.09
C PRO A 113 -28.45 -18.24 -19.48
N ILE A 114 -28.07 -17.43 -18.48
CA ILE A 114 -27.41 -16.14 -18.71
C ILE A 114 -26.00 -16.27 -19.31
N ILE A 115 -25.34 -17.42 -19.13
CA ILE A 115 -23.98 -17.68 -19.60
C ILE A 115 -23.95 -17.96 -21.10
N GLU A 116 -25.03 -18.53 -21.67
CA GLU A 116 -25.16 -18.70 -23.12
C GLU A 116 -25.01 -17.36 -23.85
N GLN A 117 -25.60 -16.29 -23.31
CA GLN A 117 -25.49 -14.94 -23.88
C GLN A 117 -24.06 -14.37 -23.78
N ILE A 118 -23.33 -14.72 -22.72
CA ILE A 118 -21.92 -14.33 -22.58
C ILE A 118 -21.05 -15.06 -23.59
N GLN A 119 -21.36 -16.32 -23.94
CA GLN A 119 -20.60 -17.07 -24.94
C GLN A 119 -20.67 -16.48 -26.35
N GLU A 120 -21.66 -15.62 -26.63
CA GLU A 120 -21.77 -14.88 -27.89
C GLU A 120 -20.78 -13.69 -28.01
N THR A 121 -20.04 -13.37 -26.94
CA THR A 121 -19.04 -12.29 -26.96
C THR A 121 -17.85 -12.63 -27.88
N THR A 122 -17.16 -11.60 -28.36
CA THR A 122 -15.88 -11.74 -29.08
C THR A 122 -14.75 -12.16 -28.13
N LEU A 123 -14.86 -11.84 -26.83
CA LEU A 123 -13.87 -12.20 -25.83
C LEU A 123 -13.71 -13.73 -25.69
N PRO A 124 -12.52 -14.21 -25.31
CA PRO A 124 -12.32 -15.59 -24.89
C PRO A 124 -13.07 -15.86 -23.57
N VAL A 125 -13.87 -16.93 -23.55
CA VAL A 125 -14.61 -17.40 -22.37
C VAL A 125 -13.98 -18.70 -21.87
N ILE A 126 -13.56 -18.73 -20.61
CA ILE A 126 -12.82 -19.81 -19.99
C ILE A 126 -13.59 -20.31 -18.76
N PHE A 127 -13.90 -21.60 -18.76
CA PHE A 127 -14.49 -22.26 -17.59
C PHE A 127 -13.42 -22.74 -16.62
N LEU A 128 -13.68 -22.51 -15.33
CA LEU A 128 -12.78 -22.82 -14.22
C LEU A 128 -13.32 -24.00 -13.42
N THR A 129 -12.59 -25.11 -13.44
CA THR A 129 -12.86 -26.21 -12.52
C THR A 129 -12.02 -26.02 -11.26
N ASP A 130 -12.66 -26.05 -10.08
CA ASP A 130 -11.96 -25.82 -8.82
C ASP A 130 -10.84 -26.86 -8.60
N GLY A 131 -9.68 -26.37 -8.14
CA GLY A 131 -8.49 -27.19 -7.93
C GLY A 131 -7.81 -27.76 -9.19
N VAL A 132 -8.31 -27.48 -10.40
CA VAL A 132 -7.73 -27.95 -11.66
C VAL A 132 -6.97 -26.82 -12.35
N GLU A 133 -5.76 -27.09 -12.80
CA GLU A 133 -4.96 -26.11 -13.55
C GLU A 133 -5.58 -25.74 -14.90
N ILE A 134 -5.56 -24.44 -15.22
CA ILE A 134 -5.89 -23.95 -16.55
C ILE A 134 -4.80 -24.43 -17.53
N PRO A 135 -5.13 -25.30 -18.51
CA PRO A 135 -4.12 -25.86 -19.40
C PRO A 135 -3.61 -24.79 -20.38
N PHE A 136 -2.37 -24.96 -20.85
CA PHE A 136 -1.72 -24.06 -21.81
C PHE A 136 -2.55 -23.79 -23.08
N SER A 137 -3.35 -24.76 -23.52
CA SER A 137 -4.28 -24.59 -24.66
C SER A 137 -5.33 -23.49 -24.44
N LYS A 138 -5.73 -23.21 -23.20
CA LYS A 138 -6.63 -22.10 -22.87
C LYS A 138 -5.92 -20.75 -22.95
N LEU A 139 -4.63 -20.69 -22.60
CA LEU A 139 -3.83 -19.49 -22.81
C LEU A 139 -3.69 -19.20 -24.31
N GLN A 140 -3.38 -20.20 -25.13
CA GLN A 140 -3.32 -20.04 -26.59
C GLN A 140 -4.63 -19.48 -27.16
N LEU A 141 -5.78 -20.01 -26.71
CA LEU A 141 -7.08 -19.49 -27.10
C LEU A 141 -7.27 -18.00 -26.74
N ILE A 142 -6.85 -17.59 -25.54
CA ILE A 142 -6.93 -16.18 -25.10
C ILE A 142 -6.05 -15.29 -25.99
N VAL A 143 -4.83 -15.73 -26.25
CA VAL A 143 -3.82 -15.04 -27.08
C VAL A 143 -4.29 -14.88 -28.52
N GLU A 144 -4.82 -15.95 -29.12
CA GLU A 144 -5.34 -15.96 -30.48
C GLU A 144 -6.52 -15.01 -30.65
N LYS A 145 -7.55 -15.12 -29.79
CA LYS A 145 -8.73 -14.26 -29.86
C LYS A 145 -8.37 -12.78 -29.67
N ASN A 146 -7.54 -12.46 -28.67
CA ASN A 146 -7.12 -11.07 -28.46
C ASN A 146 -6.25 -10.54 -29.61
N SER A 147 -5.43 -11.38 -30.23
CA SER A 147 -4.64 -11.00 -31.42
C SER A 147 -5.55 -10.70 -32.63
N ILE A 148 -6.61 -11.49 -32.85
CA ILE A 148 -7.60 -11.25 -33.89
C ILE A 148 -8.32 -9.92 -33.64
N ASN A 149 -8.82 -9.71 -32.42
CA ASN A 149 -9.54 -8.49 -32.06
C ASN A 149 -8.64 -7.25 -32.20
N ALA A 150 -7.40 -7.31 -31.68
CA ALA A 150 -6.44 -6.23 -31.83
C ALA A 150 -6.11 -5.94 -33.31
N SER A 151 -6.03 -6.98 -34.14
CA SER A 151 -5.76 -6.82 -35.57
C SER A 151 -6.89 -6.10 -36.30
N GLN A 152 -8.14 -6.41 -35.94
CA GLN A 152 -9.32 -5.74 -36.48
C GLN A 152 -9.39 -4.27 -36.07
N ILE A 153 -9.03 -3.95 -34.83
CA ILE A 153 -9.01 -2.57 -34.32
C ILE A 153 -7.99 -1.71 -35.07
N LEU A 154 -6.82 -2.26 -35.38
CA LEU A 154 -5.73 -1.54 -36.05
C LEU A 154 -5.76 -1.61 -37.57
N ASP A 155 -6.66 -2.41 -38.16
CA ASP A 155 -6.64 -2.77 -39.58
C ASP A 155 -5.23 -3.25 -40.03
N ASN A 156 -4.55 -4.01 -39.16
CA ASN A 156 -3.21 -4.53 -39.39
C ASN A 156 -3.01 -5.82 -38.58
N LYS A 157 -2.14 -6.72 -39.03
CA LYS A 157 -1.84 -7.95 -38.29
C LYS A 157 -1.10 -7.65 -36.99
N VAL A 158 -1.73 -7.98 -35.86
CA VAL A 158 -1.15 -7.92 -34.52
C VAL A 158 -1.07 -9.33 -33.95
N THR A 159 0.00 -9.63 -33.23
CA THR A 159 0.18 -10.91 -32.56
C THR A 159 0.70 -10.69 -31.14
N ILE A 160 -0.01 -11.26 -30.17
CA ILE A 160 0.48 -11.40 -28.79
C ILE A 160 1.52 -12.52 -28.83
N SER A 161 2.78 -12.17 -28.64
CA SER A 161 3.91 -13.09 -28.56
C SER A 161 4.95 -12.53 -27.61
N ASP A 162 5.96 -13.32 -27.30
CA ASP A 162 7.20 -12.77 -26.74
C ASP A 162 7.77 -11.72 -27.70
N LYS A 163 8.28 -10.65 -27.10
CA LYS A 163 8.85 -9.50 -27.81
C LYS A 163 10.38 -9.56 -27.89
N THR A 164 10.98 -10.53 -27.22
CA THR A 164 12.41 -10.81 -27.21
C THR A 164 12.67 -12.31 -27.29
N LYS A 165 13.94 -12.65 -27.51
CA LYS A 165 14.56 -13.97 -27.42
C LYS A 165 15.35 -14.14 -26.13
N ILE A 166 15.28 -13.16 -25.21
CA ILE A 166 15.90 -13.27 -23.89
C ILE A 166 15.25 -14.46 -23.18
N GLU A 167 16.06 -15.30 -22.57
CA GLU A 167 15.53 -16.45 -21.85
C GLU A 167 14.73 -16.03 -20.59
N PRO A 168 13.63 -16.76 -20.28
CA PRO A 168 12.94 -16.61 -19.01
C PRO A 168 13.87 -16.72 -17.81
N ILE A 169 13.60 -15.95 -16.76
CA ILE A 169 14.33 -16.13 -15.50
C ILE A 169 14.02 -17.49 -14.89
N SER A 170 15.07 -18.23 -14.50
CA SER A 170 14.92 -19.44 -13.71
C SER A 170 14.86 -19.07 -12.22
N ILE A 171 13.76 -19.42 -11.56
CA ILE A 171 13.52 -19.12 -10.14
C ILE A 171 13.21 -20.41 -9.37
N PRO A 172 13.64 -20.55 -8.09
CA PRO A 172 13.21 -21.63 -7.24
C PRO A 172 11.70 -21.78 -7.22
N GLN A 173 11.24 -23.03 -7.17
CA GLN A 173 9.83 -23.44 -7.13
C GLN A 173 9.13 -23.04 -5.82
N LYS A 174 9.00 -21.74 -5.57
CA LYS A 174 8.41 -21.17 -4.35
C LYS A 174 7.36 -20.13 -4.72
N ARG A 175 6.12 -20.36 -4.30
CA ARG A 175 4.94 -19.54 -4.66
C ARG A 175 5.14 -18.03 -4.43
N PHE A 176 5.81 -17.66 -3.35
CA PHE A 176 6.05 -16.26 -3.00
C PHE A 176 7.08 -15.54 -3.88
N LEU A 177 7.87 -16.25 -4.70
CA LEU A 177 8.78 -15.66 -5.68
C LEU A 177 8.08 -15.39 -7.03
N ARG A 178 6.94 -16.05 -7.28
CA ARG A 178 6.21 -15.98 -8.56
C ARG A 178 5.90 -14.54 -9.00
N PRO A 179 5.56 -13.59 -8.12
CA PRO A 179 5.36 -12.23 -8.60
C PRO A 179 6.62 -11.52 -9.07
N LEU A 180 7.79 -11.78 -8.45
CA LEU A 180 9.07 -11.27 -8.95
C LEU A 180 9.43 -11.91 -10.29
N GLU A 181 9.18 -13.23 -10.43
CA GLU A 181 9.32 -13.94 -11.69
C GLU A 181 8.56 -13.26 -12.83
N ILE A 182 7.27 -12.96 -12.58
CA ILE A 182 6.39 -12.28 -13.54
C ILE A 182 6.94 -10.90 -13.87
N ALA A 183 7.32 -10.11 -12.85
CA ALA A 183 7.83 -8.77 -13.07
C ALA A 183 9.15 -8.76 -13.88
N ILE A 184 10.07 -9.68 -13.60
CA ILE A 184 11.34 -9.82 -14.33
C ILE A 184 11.08 -10.25 -15.78
N ASN A 185 10.28 -11.29 -16.00
CA ASN A 185 9.98 -11.79 -17.34
C ASN A 185 9.24 -10.73 -18.18
N ARG A 186 8.31 -9.98 -17.59
CA ARG A 186 7.67 -8.85 -18.26
C ARG A 186 8.64 -7.72 -18.58
N ASN A 187 9.59 -7.42 -17.69
CA ASN A 187 10.64 -6.43 -17.95
C ASN A 187 11.52 -6.85 -19.15
N ARG A 188 11.71 -8.16 -19.35
CA ARG A 188 12.39 -8.76 -20.51
C ARG A 188 11.51 -8.90 -21.76
N GLY A 189 10.24 -8.51 -21.72
CA GLY A 189 9.31 -8.62 -22.86
C GLY A 189 8.79 -10.03 -23.13
N LEU A 190 8.77 -10.89 -22.11
CA LEU A 190 8.31 -12.28 -22.19
C LEU A 190 6.89 -12.42 -21.62
N TYR A 191 6.01 -13.08 -22.37
CA TYR A 191 4.59 -13.26 -22.11
C TYR A 191 4.14 -14.73 -22.28
N LEU A 192 4.67 -15.47 -23.27
CA LEU A 192 4.25 -16.83 -23.64
C LEU A 192 5.24 -17.93 -23.25
N SER A 193 6.55 -17.77 -23.55
CA SER A 193 7.57 -18.82 -23.31
C SER A 193 7.68 -19.25 -21.84
N ILE A 194 7.28 -18.37 -20.92
CA ILE A 194 7.23 -18.63 -19.48
C ILE A 194 6.24 -19.74 -19.09
N PHE A 195 5.27 -20.08 -19.95
CA PHE A 195 4.32 -21.16 -19.70
C PHE A 195 4.73 -22.50 -20.32
N GLU A 196 5.57 -22.51 -21.35
CA GLU A 196 6.02 -23.75 -22.01
C GLU A 196 6.95 -24.57 -21.11
N ASN A 197 7.67 -23.90 -20.20
CA ASN A 197 8.64 -24.50 -19.28
C ASN A 197 8.22 -24.37 -17.80
N GLY A 198 7.00 -23.90 -17.53
CA GLY A 198 6.51 -23.70 -16.18
C GLY A 198 6.35 -25.03 -15.45
N GLN A 199 7.09 -25.23 -14.35
CA GLN A 199 6.88 -26.34 -13.43
C GLN A 199 6.20 -25.85 -12.16
N GLU A 200 5.20 -26.57 -11.68
CA GLU A 200 4.48 -26.19 -10.47
C GLU A 200 5.41 -26.10 -9.25
N PRO A 201 5.26 -25.07 -8.41
CA PRO A 201 5.84 -25.06 -7.09
C PRO A 201 5.33 -26.26 -6.28
N LYS A 202 6.22 -27.17 -5.87
CA LYS A 202 5.83 -28.30 -5.03
C LYS A 202 5.15 -27.82 -3.74
N PRO A 203 4.04 -28.45 -3.31
CA PRO A 203 3.53 -28.25 -1.96
C PRO A 203 4.60 -28.65 -0.95
N PHE A 204 4.67 -27.93 0.17
CA PHE A 204 5.77 -28.08 1.13
C PHE A 204 5.68 -29.40 1.91
N ASP A 205 6.80 -30.10 2.03
CA ASP A 205 6.97 -31.26 2.92
C ASP A 205 7.04 -30.81 4.39
N ASN A 206 6.58 -31.66 5.31
CA ASN A 206 6.60 -31.40 6.76
C ASN A 206 8.04 -31.21 7.27
N LEU A 207 8.46 -29.96 7.46
CA LEU A 207 9.81 -29.63 7.95
C LEU A 207 9.96 -29.90 9.45
N THR A 208 11.13 -30.39 9.84
CA THR A 208 11.63 -30.25 11.21
C THR A 208 11.92 -28.78 11.54
N THR A 209 12.11 -28.46 12.82
CA THR A 209 12.42 -27.08 13.24
C THR A 209 13.73 -26.55 12.64
N GLU A 210 14.76 -27.39 12.55
CA GLU A 210 16.05 -27.01 11.96
C GLU A 210 15.93 -26.77 10.46
N GLU A 211 15.25 -27.67 9.73
CA GLU A 211 15.01 -27.51 8.30
C GLU A 211 14.17 -26.27 7.98
N LYS A 212 13.21 -25.92 8.85
CA LYS A 212 12.46 -24.66 8.71
C LYS A 212 13.40 -23.46 8.76
N LEU A 213 14.30 -23.36 9.74
CA LEU A 213 15.18 -22.20 9.88
C LEU A 213 16.04 -21.98 8.63
N VAL A 214 16.65 -23.05 8.12
CA VAL A 214 17.44 -23.01 6.87
C VAL A 214 16.56 -22.57 5.68
N ALA A 215 15.34 -23.12 5.58
CA ALA A 215 14.42 -22.77 4.51
C ALA A 215 13.98 -21.30 4.55
N GLU A 216 13.74 -20.75 5.75
CA GLU A 216 13.39 -19.34 5.97
C GLU A 216 14.54 -18.40 5.58
N GLU A 217 15.77 -18.71 6.01
CA GLU A 217 16.97 -17.94 5.63
C GLU A 217 17.16 -17.94 4.10
N GLN A 218 17.03 -19.10 3.47
CA GLN A 218 17.12 -19.22 2.02
C GLN A 218 16.00 -18.43 1.32
N ALA A 219 14.77 -18.47 1.84
CA ALA A 219 13.64 -17.72 1.28
C ALA A 219 13.87 -16.20 1.31
N ILE A 220 14.40 -15.67 2.42
CA ILE A 220 14.77 -14.25 2.55
C ILE A 220 15.91 -13.90 1.59
N SER A 221 16.91 -14.76 1.47
CA SER A 221 18.03 -14.59 0.54
C SER A 221 17.55 -14.54 -0.93
N ASP A 222 16.72 -15.51 -1.33
CA ASP A 222 16.14 -15.60 -2.68
C ASP A 222 15.36 -14.32 -3.02
N LEU A 223 14.48 -13.86 -2.12
CA LEU A 223 13.69 -12.65 -2.35
C LEU A 223 14.57 -11.40 -2.55
N LYS A 224 15.59 -11.22 -1.71
CA LYS A 224 16.54 -10.10 -1.86
C LYS A 224 17.32 -10.21 -3.17
N TYR A 225 17.74 -11.42 -3.56
CA TYR A 225 18.43 -11.66 -4.82
C TYR A 225 17.56 -11.23 -6.02
N TYR A 226 16.35 -11.76 -6.14
CA TYR A 226 15.48 -11.46 -7.29
C TYR A 226 14.94 -10.03 -7.28
N LEU A 227 14.74 -9.43 -6.10
CA LEU A 227 14.42 -8.00 -5.97
C LEU A 227 15.57 -7.14 -6.53
N LYS A 228 16.81 -7.41 -6.12
CA LYS A 228 17.99 -6.69 -6.62
C LYS A 228 18.18 -6.88 -8.12
N LEU A 229 17.98 -8.10 -8.62
CA LEU A 229 18.04 -8.41 -10.05
C LEU A 229 17.02 -7.57 -10.84
N LEU A 230 15.76 -7.55 -10.40
CA LEU A 230 14.74 -6.74 -11.06
C LEU A 230 15.10 -5.25 -11.05
N ILE A 231 15.59 -4.71 -9.94
CA ILE A 231 16.00 -3.29 -9.86
C ILE A 231 17.17 -3.01 -10.82
N ALA A 232 18.16 -3.90 -10.92
CA ALA A 232 19.27 -3.77 -11.85
C ALA A 232 18.79 -3.80 -13.31
N GLU A 233 17.89 -4.72 -13.65
CA GLU A 233 17.33 -4.79 -15.01
C GLU A 233 16.46 -3.59 -15.36
N LYS A 234 15.67 -3.08 -14.40
CA LYS A 234 14.92 -1.82 -14.59
C LYS A 234 15.85 -0.62 -14.76
N TYR A 235 17.01 -0.61 -14.10
CA TYR A 235 18.00 0.44 -14.29
C TYR A 235 18.56 0.44 -15.71
N ILE A 236 18.83 -0.73 -16.30
CA ILE A 236 19.26 -0.84 -17.71
C ILE A 236 18.19 -0.26 -18.64
N ILE A 237 16.94 -0.66 -18.45
CA ILE A 237 15.79 -0.13 -19.21
C ILE A 237 15.68 1.40 -19.03
N TYR A 238 15.90 1.92 -17.82
CA TYR A 238 15.92 3.36 -17.54
C TYR A 238 17.07 4.07 -18.28
N LEU A 239 18.28 3.52 -18.28
CA LEU A 239 19.41 4.08 -19.01
C LEU A 239 19.16 4.09 -20.51
N ALA A 240 18.56 3.04 -21.06
CA ALA A 240 18.21 2.94 -22.48
C ALA A 240 17.13 3.95 -22.92
N LYS A 241 16.40 4.60 -21.98
CA LYS A 241 15.45 5.68 -22.28
C LYS A 241 16.12 7.05 -22.46
N HIS A 242 17.38 7.23 -22.05
CA HIS A 242 18.02 8.55 -21.95
C HIS A 242 19.36 8.57 -22.67
N GLU A 243 19.65 9.64 -23.43
CA GLU A 243 20.89 9.80 -24.23
C GLU A 243 22.18 9.49 -23.44
N LYS A 244 22.39 10.16 -22.29
CA LYS A 244 23.56 9.89 -21.43
C LYS A 244 23.62 8.46 -20.89
N GLY A 245 22.46 7.84 -20.70
CA GLY A 245 22.35 6.45 -20.25
C GLY A 245 22.74 5.48 -21.36
N ILE A 246 22.30 5.75 -22.59
CA ILE A 246 22.69 5.03 -23.81
C ILE A 246 24.21 5.05 -23.97
N ASP A 247 24.85 6.23 -23.89
CA ASP A 247 26.31 6.35 -23.97
C ASP A 247 27.03 5.46 -22.96
N SER A 248 26.53 5.45 -21.71
CA SER A 248 27.09 4.66 -20.62
C SER A 248 26.95 3.15 -20.88
N LEU A 249 25.80 2.72 -21.41
CA LEU A 249 25.58 1.32 -21.79
C LEU A 249 26.53 0.90 -22.92
N ILE A 250 26.66 1.72 -23.98
CA ILE A 250 27.57 1.45 -25.09
C ILE A 250 29.03 1.34 -24.60
N GLU A 251 29.48 2.23 -23.71
CA GLU A 251 30.84 2.17 -23.17
C GLU A 251 31.09 0.86 -22.39
N ILE A 252 30.10 0.38 -21.64
CA ILE A 252 30.19 -0.90 -20.95
C ILE A 252 30.23 -2.06 -21.95
N ILE A 253 29.33 -2.07 -22.94
CA ILE A 253 29.28 -3.15 -23.93
C ILE A 253 30.57 -3.20 -24.75
N ARG A 254 31.16 -2.05 -25.11
CA ARG A 254 32.45 -1.99 -25.84
C ARG A 254 33.57 -2.72 -25.12
N LYS A 255 33.57 -2.77 -23.79
CA LYS A 255 34.54 -3.55 -23.00
C LYS A 255 34.43 -5.07 -23.22
N TRP A 256 33.31 -5.53 -23.80
CA TRP A 256 33.06 -6.93 -24.15
C TRP A 256 33.08 -7.18 -25.67
N ASP A 257 32.71 -6.18 -26.46
CA ASP A 257 32.64 -6.25 -27.93
C ASP A 257 33.10 -4.92 -28.57
N ASP A 258 34.39 -4.85 -28.89
CA ASP A 258 35.03 -3.69 -29.52
C ASP A 258 34.53 -3.44 -30.97
N SER A 259 33.74 -4.35 -31.56
CA SER A 259 33.20 -4.17 -32.92
C SER A 259 32.01 -3.21 -32.99
N ILE A 260 31.46 -2.80 -31.84
CA ILE A 260 30.34 -1.85 -31.76
C ILE A 260 30.86 -0.42 -31.93
N ASP A 261 30.85 0.04 -33.18
CA ASP A 261 31.22 1.39 -33.59
C ASP A 261 30.00 2.28 -33.86
N THR A 262 28.93 2.12 -33.07
CA THR A 262 27.73 2.93 -33.18
C THR A 262 27.73 4.08 -32.17
N ALA A 263 27.16 5.22 -32.57
CA ALA A 263 26.87 6.34 -31.68
C ALA A 263 25.53 6.20 -30.95
N ASP A 264 24.72 5.18 -31.30
CA ASP A 264 23.42 4.90 -30.72
C ASP A 264 23.29 3.40 -30.41
N LEU A 265 22.45 3.04 -29.44
CA LEU A 265 22.26 1.67 -28.99
C LEU A 265 21.09 1.03 -29.72
N ASP A 266 21.41 0.23 -30.75
CA ASP A 266 20.41 -0.59 -31.45
C ASP A 266 19.72 -1.55 -30.46
N PHE A 267 18.42 -1.76 -30.62
CA PHE A 267 17.63 -2.68 -29.80
C PHE A 267 18.12 -4.12 -29.92
N ASP A 268 18.58 -4.54 -31.11
CA ASP A 268 19.16 -5.88 -31.30
C ASP A 268 20.47 -6.04 -30.50
N ILE A 269 21.26 -4.96 -30.39
CA ILE A 269 22.49 -4.94 -29.58
C ILE A 269 22.14 -4.99 -28.09
N LEU A 270 21.17 -4.17 -27.65
CA LEU A 270 20.73 -4.17 -26.26
C LEU A 270 20.15 -5.54 -25.88
N GLU A 271 19.35 -6.17 -26.73
CA GLU A 271 18.79 -7.50 -26.50
C GLU A 271 19.90 -8.54 -26.33
N LYS A 272 20.88 -8.54 -27.24
CA LYS A 272 22.03 -9.45 -27.22
C LYS A 272 22.83 -9.36 -25.92
N TYR A 273 23.05 -8.15 -25.40
CA TYR A 273 23.89 -7.90 -24.23
C TYR A 273 23.11 -7.68 -22.91
N PHE A 274 21.78 -7.76 -22.93
CA PHE A 274 20.94 -7.42 -21.78
C PHE A 274 21.30 -8.20 -20.52
N LEU A 275 21.49 -9.53 -20.63
CA LEU A 275 21.83 -10.38 -19.49
C LEU A 275 23.25 -10.12 -18.98
N ASN A 276 24.21 -9.80 -19.85
CA ASN A 276 25.56 -9.39 -19.44
C ASN A 276 25.53 -8.07 -18.67
N LEU A 277 24.72 -7.11 -19.11
CA LEU A 277 24.49 -5.85 -18.41
C LEU A 277 23.79 -6.09 -17.06
N SER A 278 22.80 -6.99 -17.02
CA SER A 278 22.10 -7.39 -15.79
C SER A 278 23.10 -7.89 -14.74
N ASP A 279 23.96 -8.83 -15.12
CA ASP A 279 25.04 -9.34 -14.26
C ASP A 279 26.04 -8.24 -13.85
N TYR A 280 26.39 -7.34 -14.77
CA TYR A 280 27.33 -6.25 -14.53
C TYR A 280 26.82 -5.30 -13.44
N PHE A 281 25.57 -4.86 -13.54
CA PHE A 281 24.95 -3.95 -12.58
C PHE A 281 24.55 -4.67 -11.30
N PHE A 282 24.13 -5.94 -11.37
CA PHE A 282 23.85 -6.74 -10.18
C PHE A 282 25.08 -6.87 -9.27
N LYS A 283 26.27 -7.12 -9.85
CA LYS A 283 27.54 -7.17 -9.08
C LYS A 283 27.95 -5.81 -8.51
N ARG A 284 27.44 -4.71 -9.09
CA ARG A 284 27.68 -3.32 -8.69
C ARG A 284 26.41 -2.67 -8.15
N PHE A 285 25.57 -3.45 -7.47
CA PHE A 285 24.23 -3.01 -7.09
C PHE A 285 24.24 -1.71 -6.26
N ASP A 286 25.24 -1.54 -5.39
CA ASP A 286 25.40 -0.35 -4.56
C ASP A 286 25.78 0.92 -5.35
N GLU A 287 26.23 0.79 -6.60
CA GLU A 287 26.54 1.91 -7.52
C GLU A 287 25.30 2.36 -8.32
N ILE A 288 24.17 1.64 -8.21
CA ILE A 288 22.96 1.94 -8.97
C ILE A 288 22.24 3.16 -8.39
N SER A 289 22.30 4.29 -9.09
CA SER A 289 21.49 5.48 -8.80
C SER A 289 20.15 5.45 -9.54
N TYR A 290 19.28 4.53 -9.13
CA TYR A 290 17.93 4.36 -9.68
C TYR A 290 16.92 4.06 -8.57
N ARG A 291 15.73 4.65 -8.72
CA ARG A 291 14.62 4.45 -7.81
C ARG A 291 13.36 4.01 -8.54
N THR A 292 12.66 3.05 -7.95
CA THR A 292 11.38 2.52 -8.44
C THR A 292 10.36 2.53 -7.31
N ASP A 293 9.08 2.62 -7.67
CA ASP A 293 8.01 2.29 -6.73
C ASP A 293 8.09 0.80 -6.39
N MET A 294 7.74 0.43 -5.16
CA MET A 294 7.81 -0.95 -4.64
C MET A 294 6.55 -1.32 -3.89
N VAL A 295 6.18 -2.59 -3.95
CA VAL A 295 5.03 -3.13 -3.22
C VAL A 295 5.46 -4.30 -2.36
N PHE A 296 5.13 -4.23 -1.08
CA PHE A 296 5.38 -5.29 -0.12
C PHE A 296 4.06 -5.78 0.47
N VAL A 297 3.87 -7.10 0.57
CA VAL A 297 2.80 -7.69 1.40
C VAL A 297 3.43 -8.19 2.68
N LEU A 298 2.93 -7.70 3.81
CA LEU A 298 3.32 -8.17 5.13
C LEU A 298 2.11 -8.79 5.83
N PRO A 299 1.94 -10.11 5.75
CA PRO A 299 0.77 -10.77 6.32
C PRO A 299 0.88 -10.85 7.85
N MET A 300 -0.09 -10.28 8.57
CA MET A 300 -0.18 -10.29 10.03
C MET A 300 -1.62 -10.63 10.44
N VAL A 301 -1.81 -11.67 11.26
CA VAL A 301 -3.15 -12.05 11.72
C VAL A 301 -3.69 -11.04 12.71
N ASN A 302 -4.90 -10.53 12.47
CA ASN A 302 -5.62 -9.73 13.45
C ASN A 302 -6.20 -10.64 14.55
N LYS A 303 -5.58 -10.58 15.73
CA LYS A 303 -5.95 -11.41 16.89
C LYS A 303 -7.42 -11.27 17.27
N THR A 304 -7.92 -10.05 17.39
CA THR A 304 -9.30 -9.74 17.78
C THR A 304 -10.31 -10.36 16.81
N SER A 305 -10.01 -10.34 15.51
CA SER A 305 -10.83 -10.94 14.47
C SER A 305 -10.88 -12.46 14.58
N VAL A 306 -9.75 -13.13 14.80
CA VAL A 306 -9.70 -14.58 14.97
C VAL A 306 -10.43 -15.01 16.26
N ASP A 307 -10.22 -14.29 17.36
CA ASP A 307 -10.94 -14.53 18.62
C ASP A 307 -12.46 -14.39 18.43
N LEU A 308 -12.90 -13.39 17.66
CA LEU A 308 -14.31 -13.19 17.32
C LEU A 308 -14.87 -14.35 16.48
N VAL A 309 -14.19 -14.73 15.39
CA VAL A 309 -14.61 -15.84 14.51
C VAL A 309 -14.72 -17.14 15.30
N ASN A 310 -13.72 -17.45 16.13
CA ASN A 310 -13.75 -18.64 16.98
C ASN A 310 -14.96 -18.66 17.94
N ARG A 311 -15.37 -17.49 18.43
CA ARG A 311 -16.54 -17.34 19.31
C ARG A 311 -17.86 -17.45 18.55
N GLU A 312 -18.07 -16.62 17.53
CA GLU A 312 -19.36 -16.51 16.82
C GLU A 312 -19.74 -17.82 16.13
N PHE A 313 -18.76 -18.52 15.56
CA PHE A 313 -18.99 -19.82 14.91
C PHE A 313 -18.80 -21.02 15.82
N GLN A 314 -18.62 -20.80 17.13
CA GLN A 314 -18.48 -21.85 18.14
C GLN A 314 -17.46 -22.94 17.79
N LEU A 315 -16.33 -22.55 17.18
CA LEU A 315 -15.28 -23.48 16.75
C LEU A 315 -14.58 -24.17 17.93
N ARG A 316 -14.65 -23.55 19.12
CA ARG A 316 -14.09 -24.08 20.39
C ARG A 316 -12.61 -24.42 20.26
N LEU A 317 -11.84 -23.60 19.55
CA LEU A 317 -10.39 -23.75 19.47
C LEU A 317 -9.77 -23.58 20.86
N SER A 318 -8.79 -24.43 21.18
CA SER A 318 -8.09 -24.36 22.46
C SER A 318 -7.21 -23.10 22.52
N LYS A 319 -6.89 -22.63 23.74
CA LYS A 319 -5.93 -21.53 23.92
C LYS A 319 -4.55 -21.84 23.33
N SER A 320 -4.17 -23.13 23.29
CA SER A 320 -2.93 -23.61 22.68
C SER A 320 -2.95 -23.37 21.17
N VAL A 321 -4.02 -23.83 20.50
CA VAL A 321 -4.21 -23.65 19.05
C VAL A 321 -4.25 -22.17 18.69
N LEU A 322 -5.09 -21.36 19.36
CA LEU A 322 -5.16 -19.91 19.09
C LEU A 322 -3.80 -19.22 19.21
N ARG A 323 -3.02 -19.59 20.24
CA ARG A 323 -1.66 -19.05 20.40
C ARG A 323 -0.77 -19.40 19.22
N GLN A 324 -0.82 -20.62 18.70
CA GLN A 324 -0.04 -21.01 17.52
C GLN A 324 -0.44 -20.22 16.27
N ILE A 325 -1.72 -19.83 16.14
CA ILE A 325 -2.19 -18.97 15.04
C ILE A 325 -1.57 -17.56 15.14
N TYR A 326 -1.56 -16.97 16.35
CA TYR A 326 -1.01 -15.63 16.59
C TYR A 326 0.51 -15.56 16.55
N ASP A 327 1.17 -16.63 16.98
CA ASP A 327 2.63 -16.75 17.02
C ASP A 327 3.20 -17.32 15.70
N PHE A 328 2.33 -17.67 14.72
CA PHE A 328 2.75 -18.14 13.40
C PHE A 328 3.63 -17.07 12.75
N SER A 329 4.86 -17.45 12.45
CA SER A 329 5.88 -16.58 11.89
C SER A 329 6.63 -17.30 10.78
N GLY A 330 7.13 -16.50 9.83
CA GLY A 330 7.86 -17.02 8.69
C GLY A 330 6.98 -17.33 7.48
N TYR A 331 7.60 -17.98 6.52
CA TYR A 331 7.00 -18.51 5.31
C TYR A 331 6.43 -19.92 5.51
N TYR A 332 6.99 -20.68 6.46
CA TYR A 332 6.69 -22.10 6.66
C TYR A 332 6.06 -22.37 8.03
N GLY A 333 5.03 -23.20 8.04
CA GLY A 333 4.34 -23.65 9.26
C GLY A 333 4.90 -24.96 9.80
N ILE A 334 4.85 -25.16 11.11
CA ILE A 334 5.06 -26.46 11.76
C ILE A 334 3.86 -26.71 12.68
N GLY A 335 3.24 -27.89 12.62
CA GLY A 335 2.20 -28.30 13.56
C GLY A 335 2.79 -29.00 14.78
N ASP A 336 2.29 -28.69 15.99
CA ASP A 336 2.62 -29.46 17.18
C ASP A 336 1.82 -30.78 17.22
N SER A 337 2.49 -31.85 17.65
CA SER A 337 1.99 -33.22 17.81
C SER A 337 0.62 -33.34 18.50
N LYS A 338 0.30 -32.47 19.46
CA LYS A 338 -0.92 -32.58 20.28
C LYS A 338 -2.19 -32.07 19.58
N ASP A 339 -2.07 -31.14 18.64
CA ASP A 339 -3.21 -30.49 17.94
C ASP A 339 -3.03 -30.55 16.41
N ILE A 340 -2.21 -31.49 15.92
CA ILE A 340 -1.67 -31.47 14.55
C ILE A 340 -2.74 -31.43 13.47
N GLU A 341 -3.83 -32.19 13.60
CA GLU A 341 -4.90 -32.26 12.60
C GLU A 341 -5.63 -30.91 12.43
N LYS A 342 -5.96 -30.24 13.54
CA LYS A 342 -6.58 -28.91 13.53
C LYS A 342 -5.60 -27.86 12.99
N MET A 343 -4.33 -27.96 13.39
CA MET A 343 -3.28 -27.05 12.92
C MET A 343 -3.01 -27.20 11.42
N LEU A 344 -3.05 -28.42 10.88
CA LEU A 344 -2.87 -28.66 9.44
C LEU A 344 -3.96 -27.97 8.61
N SER A 345 -5.23 -28.04 9.03
CA SER A 345 -6.33 -27.32 8.38
C SER A 345 -6.09 -25.80 8.37
N ILE A 346 -5.69 -25.22 9.50
CA ILE A 346 -5.40 -23.78 9.62
C ILE A 346 -4.19 -23.38 8.77
N ILE A 347 -3.12 -24.18 8.77
CA ILE A 347 -1.92 -23.94 7.97
C ILE A 347 -2.29 -23.98 6.47
N SER A 348 -3.06 -24.97 6.04
CA SER A 348 -3.55 -25.08 4.67
C SER A 348 -4.37 -23.86 4.27
N ASP A 349 -5.26 -23.41 5.14
CA ASP A 349 -6.09 -22.23 4.88
C ASP A 349 -5.24 -20.95 4.81
N ARG A 350 -4.22 -20.80 5.67
CA ARG A 350 -3.25 -19.70 5.55
C ARG A 350 -2.44 -19.73 4.27
N VAL A 351 -2.07 -20.92 3.78
CA VAL A 351 -1.39 -21.05 2.47
C VAL A 351 -2.31 -20.55 1.37
N LEU A 352 -3.60 -20.89 1.43
CA LEU A 352 -4.61 -20.43 0.49
C LEU A 352 -4.77 -18.90 0.55
N GLU A 353 -4.84 -18.30 1.73
CA GLU A 353 -4.97 -16.85 1.84
C GLU A 353 -3.72 -16.12 1.36
N ASN A 354 -2.52 -16.65 1.62
CA ASN A 354 -1.29 -16.08 1.07
C ASN A 354 -1.26 -16.16 -0.46
N LEU A 355 -1.80 -17.23 -1.06
CA LEU A 355 -1.95 -17.31 -2.52
C LEU A 355 -2.90 -16.24 -3.07
N ILE A 356 -4.00 -15.96 -2.36
CA ILE A 356 -4.93 -14.88 -2.72
C ILE A 356 -4.20 -13.54 -2.64
N LEU A 357 -3.47 -13.29 -1.54
CA LEU A 357 -2.69 -12.07 -1.37
C LEU A 357 -1.67 -11.89 -2.51
N ASP A 358 -0.89 -12.91 -2.83
CA ASP A 358 0.08 -12.90 -3.92
C ASP A 358 -0.59 -12.57 -5.26
N SER A 359 -1.70 -13.25 -5.57
CA SER A 359 -2.41 -13.06 -6.84
C SER A 359 -3.15 -11.71 -6.96
N LEU A 360 -3.77 -11.22 -5.88
CA LEU A 360 -4.41 -9.89 -5.87
C LEU A 360 -3.37 -8.78 -5.98
N SER A 361 -2.21 -8.97 -5.36
CA SER A 361 -1.17 -7.96 -5.34
C SER A 361 -0.49 -7.75 -6.69
N LEU A 362 -0.53 -8.75 -7.58
CA LEU A 362 -0.11 -8.59 -8.98
C LEU A 362 -0.87 -7.44 -9.65
N ASN A 363 -2.17 -7.30 -9.40
CA ASN A 363 -2.96 -6.20 -9.97
C ASN A 363 -2.48 -4.81 -9.52
N PHE A 364 -1.68 -4.69 -8.45
CA PHE A 364 -1.10 -3.41 -8.04
C PHE A 364 0.25 -3.10 -8.69
N THR A 365 0.90 -4.08 -9.28
CA THR A 365 2.32 -4.01 -9.68
C THR A 365 2.53 -4.13 -11.19
N LEU A 366 1.54 -4.69 -11.90
CA LEU A 366 1.63 -5.00 -13.32
C LEU A 366 1.77 -3.75 -14.21
N ASP A 367 1.24 -2.60 -13.79
CA ASP A 367 1.24 -1.35 -14.55
C ASP A 367 2.65 -0.79 -14.76
N THR A 368 3.41 -0.71 -13.69
CA THR A 368 4.72 -0.07 -13.60
C THR A 368 5.84 -1.10 -13.51
N LYS A 369 5.49 -2.39 -13.59
CA LYS A 369 6.37 -3.54 -13.32
C LYS A 369 7.12 -3.29 -12.00
N SER A 370 6.40 -2.76 -11.01
CA SER A 370 6.97 -2.43 -9.70
C SER A 370 7.36 -3.73 -9.01
N PRO A 371 8.53 -3.81 -8.36
CA PRO A 371 8.89 -4.99 -7.60
C PRO A 371 7.82 -5.29 -6.55
N TYR A 372 7.40 -6.56 -6.52
CA TYR A 372 6.50 -7.09 -5.52
C TYR A 372 7.22 -8.09 -4.64
N VAL A 373 7.08 -7.96 -3.33
CA VAL A 373 7.69 -8.89 -2.37
C VAL A 373 6.68 -9.28 -1.30
N ARG A 374 6.33 -10.57 -1.23
CA ARG A 374 5.60 -11.11 -0.08
C ARG A 374 6.57 -11.48 1.03
N LEU A 375 6.53 -10.70 2.11
CA LEU A 375 7.33 -10.84 3.33
C LEU A 375 6.82 -11.99 4.22
N PRO A 376 7.62 -12.49 5.18
CA PRO A 376 7.19 -13.59 6.01
C PRO A 376 6.09 -13.16 6.96
N ASN A 377 5.25 -14.10 7.35
CA ASN A 377 4.15 -13.82 8.27
C ASN A 377 4.69 -13.24 9.57
N LEU A 378 4.08 -12.14 10.00
CA LEU A 378 4.44 -11.43 11.20
C LEU A 378 3.59 -11.93 12.38
N PRO A 379 4.21 -12.36 13.49
CA PRO A 379 3.46 -12.76 14.68
C PRO A 379 2.83 -11.52 15.34
N SER A 380 1.53 -11.57 15.60
CA SER A 380 0.76 -10.39 16.04
C SER A 380 0.68 -10.21 17.55
N LYS A 381 0.82 -11.29 18.33
CA LYS A 381 0.58 -11.29 19.78
C LYS A 381 1.32 -10.19 20.55
N ASP A 382 2.63 -10.07 20.34
CA ASP A 382 3.45 -9.11 21.07
C ASP A 382 3.17 -7.66 20.63
N ILE A 383 2.94 -7.46 19.33
CA ILE A 383 2.59 -6.16 18.75
C ILE A 383 1.27 -5.68 19.35
N THR A 384 0.26 -6.54 19.35
CA THR A 384 -1.02 -6.31 19.98
C THR A 384 -0.88 -5.94 21.46
N LEU A 385 -0.08 -6.69 22.21
CA LEU A 385 0.14 -6.43 23.64
C LEU A 385 0.78 -5.05 23.87
N TRP A 386 1.89 -4.74 23.19
CA TRP A 386 2.59 -3.47 23.36
C TRP A 386 1.76 -2.29 22.85
N TYR A 387 0.97 -2.48 21.78
CA TYR A 387 0.02 -1.48 21.33
C TYR A 387 -1.03 -1.16 22.40
N SER A 388 -1.58 -2.18 23.08
CA SER A 388 -2.52 -1.96 24.19
C SER A 388 -1.88 -1.18 25.36
N HIS A 389 -0.58 -1.35 25.60
CA HIS A 389 0.15 -0.58 26.60
C HIS A 389 0.33 0.88 26.15
N MET A 390 0.73 1.10 24.89
CA MET A 390 0.83 2.44 24.30
C MET A 390 -0.50 3.20 24.40
N PHE A 391 -1.62 2.52 24.15
CA PHE A 391 -2.95 3.09 24.30
C PHE A 391 -3.24 3.57 25.74
N LYS A 392 -2.74 2.87 26.77
CA LYS A 392 -2.85 3.33 28.16
C LYS A 392 -1.91 4.49 28.48
N ASN A 393 -0.71 4.48 27.89
CA ASN A 393 0.29 5.52 28.13
C ASN A 393 -0.15 6.86 27.54
N ILE A 394 -0.72 6.88 26.33
CA ILE A 394 -1.12 8.12 25.65
C ILE A 394 -2.21 8.89 26.41
N MET A 395 -3.13 8.18 27.09
CA MET A 395 -4.16 8.79 27.94
C MET A 395 -3.57 9.58 29.13
N LYS A 396 -2.27 9.43 29.40
CA LYS A 396 -1.52 10.11 30.46
C LYS A 396 -0.25 10.77 29.92
N ASN A 397 -0.25 11.17 28.64
CA ASN A 397 0.91 11.73 27.95
C ASN A 397 1.44 13.05 28.55
N SER A 398 0.69 13.72 29.43
CA SER A 398 1.21 14.85 30.23
C SER A 398 2.34 14.46 31.20
N ASN A 399 2.51 13.17 31.51
CA ASN A 399 3.60 12.63 32.32
C ASN A 399 4.72 12.06 31.44
N LEU A 400 5.93 12.63 31.56
CA LEU A 400 7.12 12.21 30.81
C LEU A 400 7.46 10.73 30.99
N SER A 401 7.22 10.15 32.17
CA SER A 401 7.48 8.72 32.39
C SER A 401 6.53 7.82 31.59
N GLU A 402 5.31 8.30 31.28
CA GLU A 402 4.37 7.59 30.40
C GLU A 402 4.75 7.76 28.93
N ILE A 403 5.27 8.92 28.52
CA ILE A 403 5.86 9.11 27.18
C ILE A 403 7.06 8.16 26.97
N GLU A 404 7.96 8.05 27.95
CA GLU A 404 9.09 7.12 27.88
C GLU A 404 8.61 5.66 27.73
N LYS A 405 7.59 5.25 28.48
CA LYS A 405 6.96 3.92 28.32
C LYS A 405 6.34 3.74 26.94
N PHE A 406 5.64 4.74 26.43
CA PHE A 406 5.07 4.73 25.07
C PHE A 406 6.17 4.51 24.03
N ASN A 407 7.23 5.31 24.08
CA ASN A 407 8.35 5.25 23.13
C ASN A 407 9.14 3.94 23.24
N ASN A 408 9.25 3.36 24.44
CA ASN A 408 9.85 2.04 24.64
C ASN A 408 8.99 0.92 24.01
N ASN A 409 7.66 0.98 24.13
CA ASN A 409 6.76 0.03 23.46
C ASN A 409 6.78 0.23 21.94
N PHE A 410 6.80 1.47 21.46
CA PHE A 410 6.97 1.81 20.04
C PHE A 410 8.26 1.19 19.48
N HIS A 411 9.38 1.32 20.20
CA HIS A 411 10.64 0.70 19.80
C HIS A 411 10.55 -0.82 19.75
N LYS A 412 9.93 -1.47 20.76
CA LYS A 412 9.72 -2.93 20.74
C LYS A 412 8.89 -3.39 19.55
N ILE A 413 7.84 -2.64 19.17
CA ILE A 413 7.04 -2.94 17.97
C ILE A 413 7.91 -2.79 16.72
N SER A 414 8.69 -1.71 16.59
CA SER A 414 9.64 -1.53 15.48
C SER A 414 10.60 -2.73 15.36
N GLU A 415 11.23 -3.16 16.44
CA GLU A 415 12.16 -4.30 16.43
C GLU A 415 11.44 -5.62 16.08
N LYS A 416 10.18 -5.78 16.47
CA LYS A 416 9.39 -6.96 16.08
C LYS A 416 9.05 -6.96 14.59
N LEU A 417 8.70 -5.80 14.04
CA LEU A 417 8.44 -5.63 12.60
C LEU A 417 9.70 -5.92 11.75
N LYS A 418 10.89 -5.55 12.26
CA LYS A 418 12.18 -5.86 11.63
C LYS A 418 12.45 -7.37 11.50
N LEU A 419 11.81 -8.24 12.28
CA LEU A 419 11.96 -9.68 12.09
C LEU A 419 11.47 -10.15 10.70
N SER A 420 10.49 -9.44 10.12
CA SER A 420 9.99 -9.75 8.78
C SER A 420 10.62 -8.87 7.68
N LEU A 421 11.02 -7.64 8.00
CA LEU A 421 11.59 -6.72 7.01
C LEU A 421 13.12 -6.78 6.94
N ASP A 422 13.83 -7.26 7.97
CA ASP A 422 15.30 -7.28 8.11
C ASP A 422 16.06 -5.99 7.71
N ASP A 423 17.33 -5.87 8.09
CA ASP A 423 18.10 -4.66 7.74
C ASP A 423 18.41 -4.59 6.23
N GLY A 424 18.45 -5.74 5.56
CA GLY A 424 18.74 -5.85 4.14
C GLY A 424 17.63 -5.30 3.24
N PHE A 425 16.35 -5.62 3.50
CA PHE A 425 15.27 -4.97 2.75
C PHE A 425 15.10 -3.52 3.14
N ILE A 426 15.30 -3.15 4.42
CA ILE A 426 15.27 -1.74 4.83
C ILE A 426 16.29 -0.94 4.02
N ASP A 427 17.52 -1.43 3.86
CA ASP A 427 18.54 -0.77 3.06
C ASP A 427 18.13 -0.66 1.58
N ILE A 428 17.57 -1.72 0.98
CA ILE A 428 17.08 -1.68 -0.41
C ILE A 428 15.96 -0.64 -0.56
N ILE A 429 15.00 -0.62 0.38
CA ILE A 429 13.89 0.36 0.39
C ILE A 429 14.44 1.78 0.51
N VAL A 430 15.36 2.01 1.43
CA VAL A 430 15.95 3.34 1.69
C VAL A 430 16.76 3.83 0.49
N LYS A 431 17.52 2.96 -0.19
CA LYS A 431 18.35 3.32 -1.35
C LYS A 431 17.55 3.45 -2.64
N HIS A 432 16.76 2.43 -2.99
CA HIS A 432 16.16 2.28 -4.32
C HIS A 432 14.63 2.48 -4.33
N GLY A 433 14.02 2.64 -3.16
CA GLY A 433 12.60 2.92 -3.04
C GLY A 433 12.24 4.37 -3.38
N LYS A 434 11.25 4.56 -4.25
CA LYS A 434 10.62 5.86 -4.52
C LYS A 434 9.38 6.05 -3.65
N HIS A 435 8.26 5.41 -4.01
CA HIS A 435 7.11 5.20 -3.13
C HIS A 435 7.02 3.73 -2.73
N ILE A 436 6.63 3.45 -1.49
CA ILE A 436 6.48 2.08 -0.98
C ILE A 436 5.02 1.87 -0.56
N LYS A 437 4.36 0.96 -1.28
CA LYS A 437 3.07 0.42 -0.88
C LYS A 437 3.30 -0.77 0.04
N PHE A 438 2.71 -0.74 1.22
CA PHE A 438 2.60 -1.93 2.06
C PHE A 438 1.16 -2.40 2.13
N ILE A 439 0.91 -3.65 1.72
CA ILE A 439 -0.36 -4.32 1.93
C ILE A 439 -0.25 -5.10 3.24
N THR A 440 -0.78 -4.52 4.32
CA THR A 440 -0.65 -5.04 5.69
C THR A 440 -1.60 -4.38 6.67
N ASP A 441 -1.94 -5.11 7.73
CA ASP A 441 -2.61 -4.56 8.92
C ASP A 441 -1.61 -4.08 9.98
N ALA A 442 -0.32 -4.33 9.82
CA ALA A 442 0.73 -3.92 10.75
C ALA A 442 1.13 -2.45 10.54
N PRO A 443 1.58 -1.72 11.60
CA PRO A 443 2.05 -0.34 11.49
C PRO A 443 3.50 -0.28 10.97
N ILE A 444 3.71 -0.76 9.75
CA ILE A 444 5.04 -0.98 9.19
C ILE A 444 5.84 0.32 9.00
N GLU A 445 5.16 1.45 8.88
CA GLU A 445 5.76 2.80 8.85
C GLU A 445 6.54 3.14 10.13
N TRP A 446 6.32 2.41 11.23
CA TRP A 446 7.01 2.59 12.50
C TRP A 446 8.37 1.90 12.58
N VAL A 447 8.70 1.01 11.63
CA VAL A 447 10.04 0.41 11.55
C VAL A 447 11.07 1.52 11.50
N LYS A 448 12.09 1.47 12.36
CA LYS A 448 13.15 2.47 12.37
C LYS A 448 14.29 2.10 11.43
N TYR A 449 14.70 3.06 10.60
CA TYR A 449 16.03 3.06 9.96
C TYR A 449 16.91 4.03 10.75
N LYS A 450 18.00 3.50 11.33
CA LYS A 450 18.71 4.16 12.44
C LYS A 450 17.71 4.46 13.57
N ASP A 451 17.57 5.70 14.00
CA ASP A 451 16.62 6.14 15.02
C ASP A 451 15.35 6.81 14.47
N THR A 452 15.19 6.86 13.15
CA THR A 452 14.09 7.54 12.48
C THR A 452 13.08 6.54 11.91
N PRO A 453 11.77 6.70 12.18
CA PRO A 453 10.71 5.91 11.54
C PRO A 453 10.78 5.95 10.01
N LEU A 454 10.61 4.79 9.37
CA LEU A 454 10.72 4.62 7.94
C LEU A 454 9.66 5.44 7.19
N GLY A 455 8.46 5.62 7.76
CA GLY A 455 7.40 6.45 7.19
C GLY A 455 7.69 7.95 7.15
N LEU A 456 8.78 8.41 7.75
CA LEU A 456 9.30 9.78 7.62
C LEU A 456 10.47 9.86 6.63
N ILE A 457 11.13 8.73 6.37
CA ILE A 457 12.20 8.63 5.39
C ILE A 457 11.60 8.37 4.03
N LYS A 458 10.78 7.35 3.83
CA LYS A 458 10.16 7.05 2.54
C LYS A 458 8.67 7.37 2.54
N SER A 459 8.18 7.72 1.35
CA SER A 459 6.75 7.84 1.09
C SER A 459 6.13 6.45 1.23
N ILE A 460 5.41 6.22 2.32
CA ILE A 460 4.76 4.95 2.65
C ILE A 460 3.25 5.15 2.68
N SER A 461 2.54 4.27 1.97
CA SER A 461 1.10 4.09 2.10
C SER A 461 0.77 2.66 2.48
N ARG A 462 -0.30 2.48 3.25
CA ARG A 462 -0.74 1.18 3.71
C ARG A 462 -2.09 0.80 3.11
N LEU A 463 -2.21 -0.43 2.65
CA LEU A 463 -3.48 -1.02 2.30
C LEU A 463 -3.78 -2.16 3.27
N PRO A 464 -4.79 -2.01 4.15
CA PRO A 464 -5.19 -3.07 5.07
C PRO A 464 -5.56 -4.36 4.35
N ILE A 465 -5.22 -5.51 4.95
CA ILE A 465 -5.58 -6.83 4.41
C ILE A 465 -7.01 -7.17 4.80
N ILE A 466 -7.41 -6.85 6.04
CA ILE A 466 -8.73 -7.20 6.56
C ILE A 466 -9.62 -5.94 6.59
N PRO A 467 -10.85 -6.01 6.02
CA PRO A 467 -11.47 -7.19 5.42
C PRO A 467 -11.00 -7.45 3.97
N GLY A 468 -10.89 -8.72 3.57
CA GLY A 468 -10.31 -9.10 2.29
C GLY A 468 -11.04 -8.56 1.05
N ASN A 469 -12.34 -8.29 1.14
CA ASN A 469 -13.12 -7.65 0.07
C ASN A 469 -12.71 -6.19 -0.19
N MET A 470 -12.22 -5.48 0.84
CA MET A 470 -11.72 -4.11 0.67
C MET A 470 -10.41 -4.10 -0.13
N LEU A 471 -9.52 -5.08 0.10
CA LEU A 471 -8.31 -5.28 -0.69
C LEU A 471 -8.66 -5.54 -2.17
N LEU A 472 -9.67 -6.38 -2.42
CA LEU A 472 -10.19 -6.63 -3.77
C LEU A 472 -10.67 -5.34 -4.45
N ASN A 473 -11.51 -4.57 -3.75
CA ASN A 473 -12.05 -3.32 -4.28
C ASN A 473 -10.93 -2.30 -4.56
N SER A 474 -9.94 -2.22 -3.67
CA SER A 474 -8.81 -1.32 -3.83
C SER A 474 -7.90 -1.73 -5.00
N ALA A 475 -7.76 -3.03 -5.26
CA ALA A 475 -7.03 -3.54 -6.43
C ALA A 475 -7.69 -3.12 -7.74
N LYS A 476 -9.04 -3.12 -7.78
CA LYS A 476 -9.81 -2.61 -8.92
C LYS A 476 -9.61 -1.11 -9.13
N HIS A 477 -9.59 -0.32 -8.06
CA HIS A 477 -9.47 1.14 -8.12
C HIS A 477 -8.02 1.66 -8.09
N ASN A 478 -7.02 0.82 -8.35
CA ASN A 478 -5.61 1.21 -8.33
C ASN A 478 -5.16 1.98 -9.58
N LEU A 479 -6.03 2.83 -10.12
CA LEU A 479 -5.77 3.67 -11.30
C LEU A 479 -5.19 5.02 -10.91
N ILE A 480 -4.47 5.65 -11.82
CA ILE A 480 -3.96 7.01 -11.64
C ILE A 480 -5.14 7.98 -11.76
N THR A 481 -5.38 8.74 -10.70
CA THR A 481 -6.39 9.80 -10.70
C THR A 481 -5.71 11.14 -10.97
N LYS A 482 -5.97 11.70 -12.16
CA LYS A 482 -5.50 13.03 -12.56
C LYS A 482 -6.61 14.04 -12.28
N ILE A 483 -6.37 14.95 -11.35
CA ILE A 483 -7.32 16.00 -10.96
C ILE A 483 -6.80 17.32 -11.54
N PRO A 484 -7.50 17.97 -12.48
CA PRO A 484 -7.11 19.30 -12.92
C PRO A 484 -6.98 20.23 -11.71
N LYS A 485 -5.87 20.96 -11.57
CA LYS A 485 -5.63 21.80 -10.38
C LYS A 485 -6.82 22.69 -10.07
N ALA A 486 -7.42 23.33 -11.09
CA ALA A 486 -8.59 24.20 -10.97
C ALA A 486 -9.87 23.51 -10.46
N ASN A 487 -9.97 22.18 -10.56
CA ASN A 487 -11.14 21.40 -10.16
C ASN A 487 -11.04 20.90 -8.71
N ALA A 488 -9.93 21.15 -8.01
CA ALA A 488 -9.81 20.81 -6.61
C ALA A 488 -10.92 21.49 -5.78
N SER A 489 -11.62 20.72 -4.95
CA SER A 489 -12.73 21.19 -4.13
C SER A 489 -12.72 20.55 -2.75
N PHE A 490 -13.23 21.27 -1.76
CA PHE A 490 -13.07 20.94 -0.34
C PHE A 490 -14.42 20.96 0.37
N LEU A 491 -14.71 19.88 1.09
CA LEU A 491 -15.82 19.78 2.03
C LEU A 491 -15.25 19.59 3.45
N VAL A 492 -15.53 20.53 4.34
CA VAL A 492 -15.18 20.47 5.75
C VAL A 492 -16.46 20.32 6.55
N ILE A 493 -16.58 19.22 7.31
CA ILE A 493 -17.67 19.03 8.27
C ILE A 493 -17.10 19.07 9.68
N ASN A 494 -17.52 20.09 10.43
CA ASN A 494 -17.30 20.15 11.87
C ASN A 494 -18.52 19.56 12.57
N SER A 495 -18.35 18.40 13.20
CA SER A 495 -19.45 17.66 13.81
C SER A 495 -19.51 17.81 15.34
N LEU A 496 -18.71 18.71 15.89
CA LEU A 496 -18.63 18.96 17.33
C LEU A 496 -19.82 19.78 17.83
N ASN A 497 -20.25 19.46 19.05
CA ASN A 497 -21.18 20.30 19.79
C ASN A 497 -20.53 21.66 20.10
N VAL A 498 -21.31 22.74 20.16
CA VAL A 498 -20.78 24.10 20.45
C VAL A 498 -20.13 24.19 21.83
N SER A 499 -20.59 23.34 22.75
CA SER A 499 -20.03 23.18 24.10
C SER A 499 -18.69 22.45 24.13
N ASP A 500 -18.28 21.81 23.04
CA ASP A 500 -17.01 21.11 22.93
C ASP A 500 -15.85 22.10 22.84
N GLY A 501 -14.80 21.89 23.64
CA GLY A 501 -13.62 22.76 23.66
C GLY A 501 -12.86 22.82 22.32
N LEU A 502 -13.03 21.83 21.45
CA LEU A 502 -12.40 21.75 20.13
C LEU A 502 -13.23 22.39 19.01
N TYR A 503 -14.49 22.77 19.28
CA TYR A 503 -15.42 23.29 18.26
C TYR A 503 -14.85 24.49 17.49
N ASN A 504 -14.27 25.47 18.21
CA ASN A 504 -13.70 26.66 17.60
C ASN A 504 -12.47 26.35 16.72
N ILE A 505 -11.75 25.26 17.01
CA ILE A 505 -10.60 24.84 16.20
C ILE A 505 -11.10 24.30 14.86
N GLY A 506 -12.16 23.48 14.86
CA GLY A 506 -12.79 22.99 13.63
C GLY A 506 -13.34 24.14 12.76
N LYS A 507 -13.93 25.16 13.39
CA LYS A 507 -14.38 26.38 12.70
C LYS A 507 -13.21 27.14 12.06
N LYS A 508 -12.14 27.36 12.82
CA LYS A 508 -10.91 28.02 12.34
C LYS A 508 -10.31 27.30 11.14
N LEU A 509 -10.37 25.96 11.11
CA LEU A 509 -9.90 25.18 9.97
C LEU A 509 -10.68 25.49 8.69
N GLY A 510 -12.01 25.55 8.76
CA GLY A 510 -12.84 25.92 7.62
C GLY A 510 -12.58 27.34 7.10
N GLU A 511 -12.40 28.30 8.00
CA GLU A 511 -12.03 29.68 7.68
C GLU A 511 -10.66 29.77 6.99
N LEU A 512 -9.67 29.06 7.54
CA LEU A 512 -8.31 29.02 7.00
C LEU A 512 -8.26 28.39 5.61
N LEU A 513 -9.03 27.32 5.36
CA LEU A 513 -9.07 26.72 4.01
C LEU A 513 -9.68 27.66 2.98
N LYS A 514 -10.70 28.46 3.35
CA LYS A 514 -11.23 29.51 2.47
C LYS A 514 -10.18 30.57 2.14
N GLU A 515 -9.36 30.94 3.12
CA GLU A 515 -8.25 31.89 2.93
C GLU A 515 -7.14 31.31 2.05
N TYR A 516 -6.80 30.03 2.23
CA TYR A 516 -5.75 29.37 1.45
C TYR A 516 -6.16 29.16 -0.01
N PHE A 517 -7.45 28.94 -0.25
CA PHE A 517 -8.01 28.57 -1.55
C PHE A 517 -9.18 29.48 -1.98
N PRO A 518 -8.97 30.80 -2.11
CA PRO A 518 -10.07 31.76 -2.36
C PRO A 518 -10.74 31.60 -3.73
N ASN A 519 -10.05 30.96 -4.68
CA ASN A 519 -10.55 30.70 -6.03
C ASN A 519 -11.10 29.28 -6.21
N TYR A 520 -11.23 28.50 -5.14
CA TYR A 520 -11.68 27.12 -5.17
C TYR A 520 -13.01 26.97 -4.41
N CYS A 521 -13.74 25.90 -4.70
CA CYS A 521 -14.94 25.55 -3.94
C CYS A 521 -14.53 25.01 -2.55
N VAL A 522 -14.73 25.82 -1.51
CA VAL A 522 -14.47 25.45 -0.11
C VAL A 522 -15.76 25.55 0.70
N ASN A 523 -16.41 24.41 0.91
CA ASN A 523 -17.65 24.31 1.65
C ASN A 523 -17.37 23.89 3.09
N TYR A 524 -17.89 24.66 4.05
CA TYR A 524 -17.79 24.38 5.48
C TYR A 524 -19.19 24.28 6.07
N TYR A 525 -19.46 23.19 6.78
CA TYR A 525 -20.73 22.94 7.46
C TYR A 525 -20.52 22.53 8.91
N GLU A 526 -21.44 22.96 9.76
CA GLU A 526 -21.57 22.51 11.13
C GLU A 526 -22.78 21.58 11.23
N VAL A 527 -22.52 20.31 11.54
CA VAL A 527 -23.54 19.26 11.45
C VAL A 527 -23.62 18.51 12.77
N ARG A 528 -24.81 18.38 13.34
CA ARG A 528 -25.02 17.81 14.70
C ARG A 528 -26.00 16.65 14.75
N ASN A 529 -26.44 16.15 13.59
CA ASN A 529 -27.26 14.95 13.49
C ASN A 529 -26.92 14.17 12.21
N LYS A 530 -27.24 12.88 12.23
CA LYS A 530 -26.91 11.91 11.18
C LYS A 530 -27.54 12.24 9.83
N THR A 531 -28.80 12.64 9.81
CA THR A 531 -29.54 12.92 8.57
C THR A 531 -28.92 14.08 7.81
N ASP A 532 -28.61 15.17 8.51
CA ASP A 532 -27.95 16.33 7.91
C ASP A 532 -26.52 16.00 7.47
N PHE A 533 -25.83 15.08 8.14
CA PHE A 533 -24.50 14.62 7.73
C PHE A 533 -24.55 13.90 6.39
N ILE A 534 -25.44 12.92 6.25
CA ILE A 534 -25.64 12.18 5.00
C ILE A 534 -26.06 13.14 3.88
N ARG A 535 -27.03 14.02 4.14
CA ARG A 535 -27.48 15.02 3.15
C ARG A 535 -26.33 15.91 2.70
N THR A 536 -25.54 16.44 3.65
CA THR A 536 -24.41 17.33 3.35
C THR A 536 -23.37 16.62 2.49
N MET A 537 -23.02 15.37 2.79
CA MET A 537 -22.08 14.58 2.00
C MET A 537 -22.56 14.37 0.56
N ASN A 538 -23.82 13.95 0.37
CA ASN A 538 -24.37 13.67 -0.96
C ASN A 538 -24.59 14.95 -1.80
N GLU A 539 -25.01 16.05 -1.18
CA GLU A 539 -25.24 17.32 -1.89
C GLU A 539 -23.94 18.08 -2.22
N ASN A 540 -22.80 17.69 -1.64
CA ASN A 540 -21.51 18.37 -1.80
C ASN A 540 -20.39 17.42 -2.24
N PRO A 541 -20.45 16.85 -3.46
CA PRO A 541 -19.36 16.06 -4.00
C PRO A 541 -18.08 16.90 -4.07
N SER A 542 -16.99 16.35 -3.53
CA SER A 542 -15.75 17.09 -3.34
C SER A 542 -14.52 16.23 -3.61
N THR A 543 -13.40 16.88 -3.92
CA THR A 543 -12.09 16.21 -4.02
C THR A 543 -11.60 15.79 -2.64
N PHE A 544 -11.64 16.74 -1.70
CA PHE A 544 -11.20 16.58 -0.32
C PHE A 544 -12.39 16.63 0.61
N PHE A 545 -12.54 15.61 1.44
CA PHE A 545 -13.42 15.61 2.59
C PHE A 545 -12.59 15.63 3.87
N ILE A 546 -12.90 16.59 4.74
CA ILE A 546 -12.27 16.76 6.04
C ILE A 546 -13.36 16.63 7.10
N TYR A 547 -13.32 15.51 7.83
CA TYR A 547 -14.12 15.33 9.03
C TYR A 547 -13.35 15.88 10.22
N TYR A 548 -13.94 16.81 10.96
CA TYR A 548 -13.39 17.33 12.22
C TYR A 548 -14.40 17.07 13.35
N GLY A 549 -14.05 16.14 14.24
CA GLY A 549 -14.99 15.64 15.24
C GLY A 549 -14.40 14.54 16.11
N HIS A 550 -15.26 13.85 16.86
CA HIS A 550 -14.85 12.69 17.65
C HIS A 550 -15.02 11.40 16.85
N GLY A 551 -14.10 10.47 17.07
CA GLY A 551 -14.17 9.11 16.57
C GLY A 551 -14.05 8.15 17.75
N SER A 552 -14.68 6.98 17.65
CA SER A 552 -14.51 5.94 18.65
C SER A 552 -14.44 4.55 18.02
N MET A 553 -13.73 3.68 18.71
CA MET A 553 -13.79 2.23 18.51
C MET A 553 -14.30 1.63 19.83
N PRO A 554 -15.59 1.26 19.92
CA PRO A 554 -16.18 0.74 21.15
C PRO A 554 -15.44 -0.50 21.66
N GLU A 555 -15.23 -0.57 22.97
CA GLU A 555 -14.72 -1.80 23.59
C GLU A 555 -15.77 -2.91 23.51
N MET A 556 -15.31 -4.15 23.37
CA MET A 556 -16.20 -5.29 23.30
C MET A 556 -16.81 -5.53 24.68
N SER A 557 -18.14 -5.56 24.77
CA SER A 557 -18.85 -5.84 26.01
C SER A 557 -19.99 -6.84 25.77
N ARG A 558 -20.59 -7.37 26.85
CA ARG A 558 -21.76 -8.26 26.72
C ARG A 558 -22.94 -7.61 26.00
N ASN A 559 -23.06 -6.27 26.10
CA ASN A 559 -24.16 -5.50 25.52
C ASN A 559 -23.79 -4.86 24.17
N GLN A 560 -22.52 -4.87 23.80
CA GLN A 560 -22.00 -4.42 22.50
C GLN A 560 -21.01 -5.48 21.98
N PRO A 561 -21.54 -6.56 21.36
CA PRO A 561 -20.71 -7.68 20.92
C PRO A 561 -19.86 -7.35 19.69
N TYR A 562 -20.21 -6.29 18.95
CA TYR A 562 -19.55 -5.84 17.74
C TYR A 562 -18.69 -4.60 18.00
N GLN A 563 -17.38 -4.69 17.73
CA GLN A 563 -16.50 -3.53 17.67
C GLN A 563 -16.58 -2.93 16.26
N ILE A 564 -17.38 -1.90 16.09
CA ILE A 564 -17.53 -1.17 14.83
C ILE A 564 -17.11 0.27 15.10
N GLY A 565 -16.18 0.80 14.29
CA GLY A 565 -15.75 2.18 14.40
C GLY A 565 -16.90 3.14 14.09
N LYS A 566 -16.98 4.24 14.85
CA LYS A 566 -18.06 5.22 14.77
C LYS A 566 -17.53 6.65 14.68
N LEU A 567 -18.17 7.45 13.84
CA LEU A 567 -18.04 8.91 13.85
C LEU A 567 -19.17 9.51 14.70
N HIS A 568 -18.84 10.53 15.50
CA HIS A 568 -19.79 11.22 16.38
C HIS A 568 -20.29 12.50 15.69
N ILE A 569 -21.59 12.61 15.50
CA ILE A 569 -22.23 13.74 14.83
C ILE A 569 -23.14 14.47 15.84
N GLY A 570 -22.59 15.45 16.54
CA GLY A 570 -23.24 16.00 17.73
C GLY A 570 -23.44 14.90 18.78
N ASP A 571 -24.69 14.55 19.05
CA ASP A 571 -25.06 13.47 19.97
C ASP A 571 -25.41 12.15 19.25
N ASP A 572 -25.43 12.15 17.91
CA ASP A 572 -25.64 10.94 17.09
C ASP A 572 -24.31 10.21 16.82
N GLU A 573 -24.40 8.91 16.49
CA GLU A 573 -23.27 8.11 16.03
C GLU A 573 -23.60 7.50 14.67
N ILE A 574 -22.64 7.49 13.74
CA ILE A 574 -22.77 6.82 12.43
C ILE A 574 -21.63 5.83 12.19
N ASP A 575 -21.96 4.66 11.66
CA ASP A 575 -21.01 3.61 11.26
C ASP A 575 -21.02 3.35 9.74
N MET A 576 -20.15 2.45 9.27
CA MET A 576 -20.05 2.11 7.85
C MET A 576 -21.30 1.48 7.27
N ILE A 577 -21.97 0.62 8.02
CA ILE A 577 -23.11 -0.13 7.48
C ILE A 577 -24.19 0.88 7.08
N GLU A 578 -24.35 1.91 7.90
CA GLU A 578 -25.22 3.03 7.59
C GLU A 578 -24.69 3.87 6.40
N LEU A 579 -23.39 4.24 6.40
CA LEU A 579 -22.80 5.03 5.31
C LEU A 579 -22.85 4.32 3.95
N SER A 580 -22.57 3.02 3.88
CA SER A 580 -22.56 2.25 2.63
C SER A 580 -23.92 2.12 1.99
N ASN A 581 -24.99 2.24 2.78
CA ASN A 581 -26.36 2.17 2.28
C ASN A 581 -26.93 3.54 1.92
N THR A 582 -26.25 4.63 2.25
CA THR A 582 -26.81 6.00 2.18
C THR A 582 -25.97 7.00 1.40
N LEU A 583 -24.65 6.79 1.28
CA LEU A 583 -23.79 7.65 0.48
C LEU A 583 -23.87 7.29 -1.00
N GLU A 584 -24.08 8.32 -1.83
CA GLU A 584 -24.14 8.18 -3.30
C GLU A 584 -22.78 8.47 -3.94
N VAL A 585 -22.04 9.43 -3.39
CA VAL A 585 -20.74 9.87 -3.92
C VAL A 585 -19.74 9.93 -2.77
N VAL A 586 -18.53 9.43 -3.04
CA VAL A 586 -17.46 9.34 -2.05
C VAL A 586 -16.28 10.18 -2.54
N PRO A 587 -15.71 11.04 -1.67
CA PRO A 587 -14.60 11.90 -2.02
C PRO A 587 -13.34 11.08 -2.33
N VAL A 588 -12.53 11.57 -3.26
CA VAL A 588 -11.25 10.94 -3.65
C VAL A 588 -10.30 10.87 -2.46
N ILE A 589 -10.23 11.95 -1.68
CA ILE A 589 -9.37 12.10 -0.51
C ILE A 589 -10.23 12.34 0.73
N THR A 590 -10.09 11.48 1.74
CA THR A 590 -10.72 11.64 3.05
C THR A 590 -9.67 11.88 4.14
N MET A 591 -9.88 12.88 4.98
CA MET A 591 -9.06 13.18 6.15
C MET A 591 -9.91 13.14 7.41
N LEU A 592 -9.59 12.21 8.30
CA LEU A 592 -10.31 12.01 9.56
C LEU A 592 -9.55 12.70 10.69
N GLY A 593 -9.91 13.96 10.96
CA GLY A 593 -9.45 14.74 12.11
C GLY A 593 -10.16 14.31 13.40
N ALA A 594 -10.04 13.02 13.73
CA ALA A 594 -10.75 12.36 14.82
C ALA A 594 -9.92 11.23 15.42
N CYS A 595 -10.18 10.90 16.68
CA CYS A 595 -9.49 9.85 17.43
C CYS A 595 -9.84 8.44 16.94
N GLN A 596 -8.88 7.50 17.04
CA GLN A 596 -9.11 6.05 16.91
C GLN A 596 -9.84 5.61 15.63
N THR A 597 -9.55 6.26 14.50
CA THR A 597 -10.21 5.94 13.22
C THR A 597 -9.57 4.75 12.50
N GLN A 598 -8.39 4.29 12.94
CA GLN A 598 -7.68 3.12 12.43
C GLN A 598 -6.90 2.39 13.54
N VAL A 599 -7.60 1.72 14.46
CA VAL A 599 -7.00 1.00 15.59
C VAL A 599 -6.41 -0.36 15.13
N LEU A 600 -5.24 -0.72 15.66
CA LEU A 600 -4.56 -2.00 15.31
C LEU A 600 -5.16 -3.23 16.00
N ASP A 601 -5.47 -3.12 17.30
CA ASP A 601 -5.95 -4.24 18.13
C ASP A 601 -7.49 -4.34 18.20
N SER A 602 -8.18 -3.71 17.25
CA SER A 602 -9.64 -3.80 17.15
C SER A 602 -10.06 -4.80 16.08
N HIS A 603 -11.36 -5.03 16.03
CA HIS A 603 -12.00 -5.58 14.85
C HIS A 603 -11.69 -4.73 13.60
N TYR A 604 -11.76 -5.37 12.43
CA TYR A 604 -11.36 -4.80 11.13
C TYR A 604 -12.25 -3.68 10.58
N LEU A 605 -13.38 -3.43 11.24
CA LEU A 605 -14.35 -2.39 10.87
C LEU A 605 -13.90 -1.03 11.40
N ASN A 606 -12.69 -0.62 11.01
CA ASN A 606 -12.11 0.69 11.28
C ASN A 606 -12.64 1.74 10.30
N ILE A 607 -12.89 2.96 10.77
CA ILE A 607 -13.43 4.06 9.95
C ILE A 607 -12.54 4.34 8.73
N GLY A 608 -11.22 4.25 8.89
CA GLY A 608 -10.27 4.38 7.78
C GLY A 608 -10.49 3.34 6.68
N ASN A 609 -10.60 2.06 7.06
CA ASN A 609 -10.95 0.97 6.13
C ASN A 609 -12.30 1.20 5.46
N MET A 610 -13.26 1.77 6.20
CA MET A 610 -14.62 2.00 5.73
C MET A 610 -14.64 3.00 4.57
N PHE A 611 -13.98 4.15 4.68
CA PHE A 611 -13.90 5.12 3.58
C PHE A 611 -13.16 4.57 2.34
N LEU A 612 -12.12 3.74 2.53
CA LEU A 612 -11.50 3.03 1.40
C LEU A 612 -12.50 2.09 0.71
N GLY A 613 -13.27 1.32 1.49
CA GLY A 613 -14.30 0.42 0.97
C GLY A 613 -15.42 1.14 0.21
N LEU A 614 -15.75 2.37 0.61
CA LEU A 614 -16.74 3.22 -0.03
C LEU A 614 -16.24 3.85 -1.34
N GLY A 615 -14.92 3.96 -1.54
CA GLY A 615 -14.34 4.45 -2.79
C GLY A 615 -13.32 5.58 -2.65
N SER A 616 -13.01 6.04 -1.44
CA SER A 616 -11.89 6.97 -1.26
C SER A 616 -10.59 6.29 -1.67
N GLN A 617 -9.79 6.97 -2.49
CA GLN A 617 -8.50 6.48 -2.93
C GLN A 617 -7.39 6.74 -1.89
N SER A 618 -7.54 7.80 -1.09
CA SER A 618 -6.62 8.12 0.01
C SER A 618 -7.40 8.43 1.28
N VAL A 619 -7.02 7.80 2.39
CA VAL A 619 -7.59 8.10 3.71
C VAL A 619 -6.48 8.39 4.71
N LEU A 620 -6.54 9.55 5.37
CA LEU A 620 -5.68 9.86 6.52
C LEU A 620 -6.46 9.56 7.80
N ALA A 621 -5.97 8.61 8.60
CA ALA A 621 -6.64 8.11 9.80
C ALA A 621 -5.68 8.04 11.00
N THR A 622 -6.18 7.73 12.20
CA THR A 622 -5.46 7.80 13.47
C THR A 622 -5.45 6.47 14.21
N TYR A 623 -4.28 6.05 14.70
CA TYR A 623 -4.15 4.85 15.54
C TYR A 623 -4.70 5.07 16.95
N PHE A 624 -4.39 6.22 17.53
CA PHE A 624 -4.64 6.54 18.93
C PHE A 624 -5.54 7.76 19.07
N PRO A 625 -5.99 8.10 20.30
CA PRO A 625 -6.44 9.45 20.59
C PRO A 625 -5.38 10.49 20.21
N VAL A 626 -5.81 11.62 19.65
CA VAL A 626 -4.91 12.67 19.15
C VAL A 626 -5.23 13.99 19.85
N ASP A 627 -4.21 14.83 20.01
CA ASP A 627 -4.40 16.20 20.47
C ASP A 627 -5.08 17.05 19.38
N GLY A 628 -6.08 17.85 19.76
CA GLY A 628 -6.87 18.64 18.82
C GLY A 628 -6.08 19.78 18.17
N LEU A 629 -5.19 20.44 18.91
CA LEU A 629 -4.36 21.53 18.38
C LEU A 629 -3.28 20.99 17.45
N TYR A 630 -2.65 19.87 17.83
CA TYR A 630 -1.71 19.16 16.97
C TYR A 630 -2.40 18.70 15.67
N THR A 631 -3.58 18.08 15.78
CA THR A 631 -4.36 17.62 14.61
C THR A 631 -4.66 18.78 13.67
N PHE A 632 -5.13 19.91 14.20
CA PHE A 632 -5.32 21.13 13.43
C PHE A 632 -4.03 21.59 12.73
N SER A 633 -2.91 21.65 13.46
CA SER A 633 -1.63 22.12 12.91
C SER A 633 -1.07 21.18 11.84
N LEU A 634 -1.25 19.86 11.96
CA LEU A 634 -0.87 18.91 10.93
C LEU A 634 -1.72 19.06 9.67
N ILE A 635 -3.05 19.15 9.82
CA ILE A 635 -3.97 19.34 8.69
C ILE A 635 -3.69 20.66 7.99
N GLU A 636 -3.52 21.76 8.74
CA GLU A 636 -3.11 23.06 8.21
C GLU A 636 -1.80 22.93 7.41
N SER A 637 -0.78 22.28 7.96
CA SER A 637 0.50 22.14 7.27
C SER A 637 0.38 21.33 5.98
N ILE A 638 -0.48 20.31 5.92
CA ILE A 638 -0.78 19.56 4.69
C ILE A 638 -1.37 20.51 3.65
N PHE A 639 -2.38 21.29 4.02
CA PHE A 639 -3.04 22.21 3.08
C PHE A 639 -2.17 23.41 2.69
N ARG A 640 -1.24 23.85 3.55
CA ARG A 640 -0.23 24.84 3.18
C ARG A 640 0.71 24.31 2.10
N HIS A 641 1.16 23.05 2.22
CA HIS A 641 1.96 22.42 1.16
C HIS A 641 1.14 22.19 -0.11
N LEU A 642 -0.13 21.82 0.00
CA LEU A 642 -1.03 21.72 -1.16
C LEU A 642 -1.22 23.08 -1.85
N LYS A 643 -1.45 24.15 -1.09
CA LYS A 643 -1.55 25.53 -1.63
C LYS A 643 -0.33 25.89 -2.46
N ASN A 644 0.86 25.65 -1.91
CA ASN A 644 2.10 25.91 -2.63
C ASN A 644 2.23 25.03 -3.88
N PHE A 645 1.81 23.77 -3.83
CA PHE A 645 1.82 22.87 -4.97
C PHE A 645 0.86 23.32 -6.09
N LEU A 646 -0.39 23.67 -5.74
CA LEU A 646 -1.37 24.16 -6.70
C LEU A 646 -0.98 25.51 -7.31
N ALA A 647 -0.21 26.32 -6.59
CA ALA A 647 0.34 27.59 -7.05
C ALA A 647 1.69 27.50 -7.78
N ASP A 648 2.20 26.28 -8.04
CA ASP A 648 3.50 26.03 -8.68
C ASP A 648 4.69 26.66 -7.92
N GLN A 649 4.58 26.70 -6.60
CA GLN A 649 5.59 27.20 -5.65
C GLN A 649 6.20 26.07 -4.80
N SER A 650 5.79 24.81 -5.01
CA SER A 650 6.37 23.67 -4.34
C SER A 650 7.72 23.27 -4.95
N PRO A 651 8.66 22.72 -4.16
CA PRO A 651 9.87 22.12 -4.69
C PRO A 651 9.59 20.95 -5.66
N ASP A 652 10.46 20.76 -6.66
CA ASP A 652 10.35 19.74 -7.72
C ASP A 652 10.23 18.28 -7.22
N TYR A 653 10.64 18.02 -5.98
CA TYR A 653 10.55 16.69 -5.37
C TYR A 653 9.14 16.36 -4.87
N ILE A 654 8.25 17.34 -4.71
CA ILE A 654 6.84 17.12 -4.39
C ILE A 654 6.11 16.95 -5.72
N LYS A 655 5.54 15.77 -5.99
CA LYS A 655 4.95 15.46 -7.31
C LYS A 655 3.51 14.96 -7.26
N ASN A 656 3.07 14.46 -6.10
CA ASN A 656 1.74 13.87 -5.93
C ASN A 656 1.23 14.10 -4.49
N TRP A 657 0.01 13.66 -4.22
CA TRP A 657 -0.63 13.81 -2.92
C TRP A 657 0.14 13.14 -1.76
N SER A 658 0.78 11.99 -2.02
CA SER A 658 1.59 11.30 -1.01
C SER A 658 2.80 12.12 -0.56
N ASP A 659 3.46 12.83 -1.49
CA ASP A 659 4.61 13.68 -1.18
C ASP A 659 4.20 14.90 -0.33
N ILE A 660 3.00 15.46 -0.58
CA ILE A 660 2.43 16.57 0.21
C ILE A 660 2.22 16.13 1.68
N ILE A 661 1.61 14.96 1.89
CA ILE A 661 1.41 14.40 3.24
C ILE A 661 2.77 14.16 3.93
N LEU A 662 3.71 13.53 3.21
CA LEU A 662 5.02 13.20 3.75
C LEU A 662 5.79 14.45 4.17
N GLN A 663 5.77 15.50 3.35
CA GLN A 663 6.46 16.75 3.66
C GLN A 663 5.89 17.43 4.91
N ALA A 664 4.57 17.43 5.09
CA ALA A 664 3.93 17.95 6.29
C ALA A 664 4.37 17.15 7.54
N ARG A 665 4.36 15.81 7.47
CA ARG A 665 4.80 14.94 8.57
C ARG A 665 6.27 15.15 8.93
N ARG A 666 7.16 15.29 7.94
CA ARG A 666 8.59 15.58 8.18
C ARG A 666 8.79 16.91 8.90
N THR A 667 8.06 17.93 8.49
CA THR A 667 8.11 19.27 9.11
C THR A 667 7.73 19.16 10.59
N HIS A 668 6.59 18.53 10.88
CA HIS A 668 6.12 18.29 12.25
C HIS A 668 7.11 17.47 13.08
N TYR A 669 7.59 16.33 12.56
CA TYR A 669 8.56 15.49 13.26
C TYR A 669 9.84 16.24 13.68
N ILE A 670 10.33 17.15 12.82
CA ILE A 670 11.55 17.91 13.09
C ILE A 670 11.31 18.93 14.23
N ILE A 671 10.12 19.54 14.31
CA ILE A 671 9.79 20.58 15.29
C ILE A 671 9.14 20.05 16.58
N GLU A 672 8.67 18.80 16.61
CA GLU A 672 8.08 18.13 17.81
C GLU A 672 8.88 18.37 19.11
N PRO A 673 10.23 18.30 19.14
CA PRO A 673 10.98 18.52 20.37
C PRO A 673 10.92 19.95 20.92
N VAL A 674 10.56 20.99 20.14
CA VAL A 674 10.59 22.40 20.58
C VAL A 674 9.80 22.61 21.87
N ASN A 675 8.52 22.27 21.86
CA ASN A 675 7.64 22.48 23.02
C ASN A 675 8.05 21.59 24.20
N THR A 676 8.43 20.34 23.91
CA THR A 676 8.90 19.39 24.93
C THR A 676 10.12 19.95 25.68
N ILE A 677 11.09 20.51 24.96
CA ILE A 677 12.31 21.09 25.54
C ILE A 677 11.97 22.30 26.40
N ILE A 678 11.16 23.24 25.88
CA ILE A 678 10.79 24.46 26.59
C ILE A 678 10.05 24.12 27.89
N GLU A 679 9.01 23.30 27.83
CA GLU A 679 8.27 22.87 29.01
C GLU A 679 9.14 22.13 30.03
N TYR A 680 10.08 21.29 29.56
CA TYR A 680 10.96 20.55 30.46
C TYR A 680 11.92 21.47 31.20
N LEU A 681 12.52 22.44 30.49
CA LEU A 681 13.42 23.43 31.08
C LEU A 681 12.68 24.32 32.10
N ASP A 682 11.45 24.74 31.77
CA ASP A 682 10.59 25.49 32.68
C ASP A 682 10.27 24.68 33.95
N LYS A 683 9.88 23.40 33.81
CA LYS A 683 9.65 22.47 34.93
C LYS A 683 10.89 22.27 35.81
N LYS A 684 12.09 22.42 35.26
CA LYS A 684 13.37 22.34 35.98
C LYS A 684 13.82 23.69 36.57
N GLY A 685 13.03 24.74 36.42
CA GLY A 685 13.32 26.07 36.97
C GLY A 685 14.47 26.79 36.25
N VAL A 686 14.77 26.40 35.01
CA VAL A 686 15.82 27.04 34.21
C VAL A 686 15.33 28.40 33.76
N LYS A 687 15.96 29.47 34.25
CA LYS A 687 15.65 30.85 33.84
C LYS A 687 16.40 31.19 32.54
N CYS A 688 15.96 30.63 31.43
CA CYS A 688 16.49 30.93 30.10
C CYS A 688 15.31 31.17 29.15
N HIS A 689 15.26 32.33 28.51
CA HIS A 689 14.25 32.57 27.48
C HIS A 689 14.73 31.92 26.17
N ILE A 690 13.95 30.97 25.66
CA ILE A 690 14.17 30.33 24.37
C ILE A 690 12.94 30.66 23.53
N ASP A 691 13.14 31.41 22.45
CA ASP A 691 12.07 31.68 21.50
C ASP A 691 11.80 30.39 20.69
N PRO A 692 10.57 29.82 20.77
CA PRO A 692 10.21 28.61 20.03
C PRO A 692 10.39 28.76 18.52
N ILE A 693 10.14 29.94 17.97
CA ILE A 693 10.21 30.23 16.53
C ILE A 693 11.67 30.20 16.10
N VAL A 694 12.55 30.91 16.82
CA VAL A 694 13.99 30.95 16.51
C VAL A 694 14.61 29.55 16.61
N LEU A 695 14.24 28.77 17.63
CA LEU A 695 14.70 27.39 17.77
C LEU A 695 14.22 26.52 16.59
N GLY A 696 12.93 26.60 16.25
CA GLY A 696 12.35 25.85 15.14
C GLY A 696 13.01 26.19 13.79
N GLU A 697 13.21 27.47 13.50
CA GLU A 697 13.87 27.95 12.29
C GLU A 697 15.32 27.46 12.21
N PHE A 698 16.09 27.56 13.31
CA PHE A 698 17.46 27.07 13.36
C PHE A 698 17.52 25.57 13.08
N VAL A 699 16.67 24.78 13.75
CA VAL A 699 16.66 23.32 13.62
C VAL A 699 16.32 22.91 12.19
N MET A 700 15.28 23.49 11.59
CA MET A 700 14.90 23.22 10.21
C MET A 700 16.06 23.54 9.24
N LYS A 701 16.66 24.73 9.40
CA LYS A 701 17.81 25.16 8.58
C LYS A 701 19.00 24.21 8.72
N TYR A 702 19.38 23.87 9.95
CA TYR A 702 20.48 22.95 10.22
C TYR A 702 20.26 21.56 9.60
N CYS A 703 19.06 21.01 9.74
CA CYS A 703 18.70 19.72 9.14
C CYS A 703 18.85 19.72 7.62
N ILE A 704 18.45 20.79 6.94
CA ILE A 704 18.58 20.94 5.48
C ILE A 704 20.06 21.13 5.09
N GLU A 705 20.79 22.03 5.75
CA GLU A 705 22.20 22.32 5.43
C GLU A 705 23.13 21.12 5.67
N CYS A 706 22.94 20.36 6.75
CA CYS A 706 23.71 19.13 6.97
C CYS A 706 23.42 18.08 5.90
N SER A 707 22.16 17.99 5.45
CA SER A 707 21.75 17.06 4.41
C SER A 707 22.35 17.42 3.04
N LEU A 708 22.56 18.72 2.77
CA LEU A 708 23.25 19.19 1.56
C LEU A 708 24.76 18.85 1.56
N LYS A 709 25.40 18.86 2.73
CA LYS A 709 26.84 18.54 2.86
C LYS A 709 27.14 17.05 2.79
N ASN A 710 26.13 16.22 3.08
CA ASN A 710 26.25 14.78 3.14
C ASN A 710 25.88 14.17 1.79
N ASN A 711 26.89 13.96 0.94
CA ASN A 711 26.78 13.38 -0.41
C ASN A 711 26.47 11.86 -0.37
N THR A 712 25.47 11.43 0.40
CA THR A 712 24.88 10.10 0.15
C THR A 712 24.05 10.20 -1.13
N GLU A 713 24.62 9.78 -2.26
CA GLU A 713 24.03 9.86 -3.61
C GLU A 713 22.62 9.28 -3.70
N TYR A 714 22.29 8.33 -2.82
CA TYR A 714 21.02 7.61 -2.82
C TYR A 714 19.96 8.16 -1.85
N LEU A 715 20.20 9.23 -1.08
CA LEU A 715 19.18 9.88 -0.25
C LEU A 715 19.03 11.36 -0.62
N SER A 716 17.80 11.78 -0.90
CA SER A 716 17.46 13.19 -1.09
C SER A 716 17.66 13.97 0.20
N ILE A 717 17.87 15.28 0.05
CA ILE A 717 18.07 16.22 1.16
C ILE A 717 16.97 16.06 2.23
N MET A 718 15.71 15.93 1.81
CA MET A 718 14.57 15.82 2.74
C MET A 718 14.46 14.46 3.43
N GLU A 719 14.97 13.39 2.83
CA GLU A 719 15.05 12.08 3.50
C GLU A 719 16.14 12.07 4.57
N GLN A 720 17.24 12.79 4.32
CA GLN A 720 18.33 12.93 5.27
C GLN A 720 17.98 13.91 6.41
N SER A 721 17.18 14.95 6.14
CA SER A 721 16.92 16.03 7.10
C SER A 721 16.28 15.53 8.39
N VAL A 722 15.39 14.54 8.31
CA VAL A 722 14.74 13.94 9.49
C VAL A 722 15.71 13.15 10.37
N ILE A 723 16.78 12.60 9.80
CA ILE A 723 17.81 11.86 10.55
C ILE A 723 18.63 12.82 11.42
N TYR A 724 18.82 14.06 10.97
CA TYR A 724 19.61 15.08 11.68
C TYR A 724 18.87 15.79 12.81
N ARG A 725 17.57 15.50 13.03
CA ARG A 725 16.73 16.21 14.01
C ARG A 725 17.40 16.35 15.38
N ASN A 726 17.72 15.23 16.04
CA ASN A 726 18.24 15.28 17.41
C ASN A 726 19.58 16.04 17.49
N LYS A 727 20.45 15.86 16.48
CA LYS A 727 21.74 16.57 16.36
C LYS A 727 21.54 18.08 16.20
N ALA A 728 20.51 18.52 15.50
CA ALA A 728 20.20 19.93 15.31
C ALA A 728 19.89 20.64 16.64
N TYR A 729 19.11 19.99 17.51
CA TYR A 729 18.86 20.51 18.86
C TYR A 729 20.14 20.56 19.69
N GLN A 730 20.94 19.49 19.68
CA GLN A 730 22.22 19.47 20.40
C GLN A 730 23.16 20.59 19.94
N GLU A 731 23.21 20.89 18.64
CA GLU A 731 24.03 21.98 18.11
C GLU A 731 23.50 23.36 18.52
N PHE A 732 22.18 23.59 18.50
CA PHE A 732 21.59 24.84 18.98
C PHE A 732 22.00 25.13 20.44
N PHE A 733 21.92 24.11 21.30
CA PHE A 733 22.23 24.25 22.73
C PHE A 733 23.72 24.16 23.07
N LYS A 734 24.61 23.91 22.10
CA LYS A 734 26.04 23.71 22.34
C LYS A 734 26.74 24.87 23.05
N ASN A 735 26.29 26.10 22.80
CA ASN A 735 26.85 27.31 23.40
C ASN A 735 26.11 27.74 24.69
N PHE A 736 25.10 26.97 25.13
CA PHE A 736 24.40 27.23 26.38
C PHE A 736 25.18 26.68 27.58
N PRO A 737 24.91 27.16 28.81
CA PRO A 737 25.50 26.61 30.04
C PRO A 737 25.39 25.08 30.10
N GLU A 738 26.42 24.43 30.64
CA GLU A 738 26.48 22.97 30.76
C GLU A 738 25.26 22.37 31.46
N SER A 739 24.72 23.04 32.48
CA SER A 739 23.51 22.63 33.16
C SER A 739 22.28 22.53 32.23
N ILE A 740 22.18 23.38 31.21
CA ILE A 740 21.09 23.33 30.21
C ILE A 740 21.36 22.22 29.20
N ARG A 741 22.61 22.10 28.72
CA ARG A 741 23.01 21.04 27.78
C ARG A 741 22.70 19.65 28.30
N ILE A 742 23.05 19.38 29.57
CA ILE A 742 22.77 18.09 30.23
C ILE A 742 21.26 17.80 30.28
N LEU A 743 20.41 18.81 30.53
CA LEU A 743 18.96 18.63 30.56
C LEU A 743 18.39 18.33 29.18
N VAL A 744 18.89 18.99 28.13
CA VAL A 744 18.48 18.73 26.75
C VAL A 744 18.91 17.31 26.32
N ASP A 745 20.15 16.91 26.61
CA ASP A 745 20.61 15.54 26.33
C ASP A 745 19.80 14.50 27.11
N TYR A 746 19.37 14.82 28.33
CA TYR A 746 18.52 13.96 29.15
C TYR A 746 17.17 13.67 28.47
N ILE A 747 16.53 14.66 27.84
CA ILE A 747 15.26 14.49 27.11
C ILE A 747 15.40 13.43 26.02
N PHE A 748 16.45 13.51 25.21
CA PHE A 748 16.67 12.55 24.11
C PHE A 748 17.10 11.18 24.63
N LYS A 749 17.97 11.13 25.65
CA LYS A 749 18.40 9.89 26.29
C LYS A 749 17.23 9.08 26.87
N HIS A 750 16.25 9.77 27.44
CA HIS A 750 15.06 9.17 28.03
C HIS A 750 13.84 9.11 27.08
N ASN A 751 14.02 9.44 25.80
CA ASN A 751 12.94 9.45 24.80
C ASN A 751 11.68 10.21 25.29
N TYR A 752 11.85 11.42 25.82
CA TYR A 752 10.73 12.24 26.32
C TYR A 752 9.96 13.00 25.24
N VAL A 753 10.44 12.99 24.00
CA VAL A 753 9.71 13.57 22.87
C VAL A 753 8.59 12.63 22.44
N PHE A 754 7.34 13.08 22.50
CA PHE A 754 6.19 12.32 22.04
C PHE A 754 6.05 12.42 20.50
N PRO A 755 5.98 11.30 19.77
CA PRO A 755 5.99 11.30 18.30
C PRO A 755 4.59 11.47 17.70
N GLU A 756 4.01 12.67 17.83
CA GLU A 756 2.64 12.97 17.38
C GLU A 756 2.41 12.73 15.88
N SER A 757 3.44 12.97 15.05
CA SER A 757 3.41 12.74 13.59
C SER A 757 3.19 11.28 13.19
N LEU A 758 3.45 10.33 14.09
CA LEU A 758 3.31 8.89 13.85
C LEU A 758 1.97 8.32 14.30
N LEU A 759 1.12 9.12 14.96
CA LEU A 759 -0.23 8.71 15.33
C LEU A 759 -1.15 8.62 14.12
N PHE A 760 -0.79 9.29 13.02
CA PHE A 760 -1.52 9.30 11.76
C PHE A 760 -0.95 8.26 10.78
N THR A 761 -1.83 7.51 10.13
CA THR A 761 -1.51 6.54 9.07
C THR A 761 -2.12 6.99 7.74
N SER A 762 -1.39 6.77 6.66
CA SER A 762 -1.87 7.01 5.30
C SER A 762 -2.35 5.70 4.69
N LEU A 763 -3.64 5.61 4.39
CA LEU A 763 -4.26 4.42 3.81
C LEU A 763 -4.60 4.63 2.33
N GLY A 764 -4.64 3.54 1.56
CA GLY A 764 -5.03 3.54 0.15
C GLY A 764 -3.84 3.81 -0.80
N SER A 765 -4.07 4.55 -1.88
CA SER A 765 -3.10 4.89 -2.93
C SER A 765 -2.91 6.40 -3.17
N PRO A 766 -2.46 7.17 -2.14
CA PRO A 766 -2.21 8.60 -2.30
C PRO A 766 -1.17 8.95 -3.37
N GLU A 767 -0.24 8.05 -3.68
CA GLU A 767 0.78 8.23 -4.71
C GLU A 767 0.23 8.23 -6.14
N LYS A 768 -0.97 7.64 -6.32
CA LYS A 768 -1.66 7.58 -7.61
C LYS A 768 -2.52 8.82 -7.87
N ILE A 769 -2.63 9.75 -6.91
CA ILE A 769 -3.39 11.00 -7.05
C ILE A 769 -2.45 12.13 -7.47
N LYS A 770 -2.66 12.68 -8.67
CA LYS A 770 -1.88 13.78 -9.24
C LYS A 770 -2.77 14.99 -9.51
N PHE A 771 -2.32 16.18 -9.11
CA PHE A 771 -2.96 17.42 -9.52
C PHE A 771 -2.24 17.96 -10.76
N VAL A 772 -2.94 17.98 -11.89
CA VAL A 772 -2.39 18.29 -13.23
C VAL A 772 -2.81 19.64 -13.75
#